data_AF-A0A853FTC5-F1
#
_entry.id   AF-A0A853FTC5-F1
#
_cell.length_a   1.000
_cell.length_b   1.000
_cell.length_c   1.000
_cell.angle_alpha   90.00
_cell.angle_beta   90.00
_cell.angle_gamma   90.00
#
_symmetry.space_group_name_H-M   'P 1'
#
loop_
_entity.id
_entity.type
_entity.pdbx_description
1 polymer ?
#
loop_
_entity_poly.entity_id
_entity_poly.type
_entity_poly.pdbx_seq_one_letter_code
_entity_poly.pdbx_strand_id
1 'polypeptide(L)'
;MKNIPAAPTATLTVGHSRYRIVDLAACAGGALHRLPVVLRLLLENVLRNMRGQEKEAAVEALVQWLESGTSEAEIPFQPGRVLMHDTTSTPALVDIAGMRDALAEAGFDPAILNPRLPVDVSIDHSLAVEAFARGDAAEQNMRHEIRRNQERYRFLRWASRSLEGVRINPPGTGIMHTINLEQLATVVTSQEIDGEPWAMPDMMIGTDSHTPMINGIGVLGWGVGGLEAQSVMFGMPTMLRIPDVIGVRLTGALRPGVLATDLALTVTQRLRAIGVSGEFVEFFGPGVSTLTAGERAVVANMAPEYGATTGYFPVDGNTLDYLRQTGRDAAAIELVRAYLQQAGLWFDPAAQPRYTRGIDIDLDAIGMHVAGPRRPQDLLRHTDVPAALRKLDKAPPPSGGAMPRYPVAIAAITSCTNTSDPGLLVAAALVARKARKLGLRVPSWVKTSLGPGSPAAAAYLQRAGLLEDLSAVGFDIVGYGCTTCIGNSGPLPGVIAEAAGAGGIRPVAMLSGNRNFSGRIHPDLDLAFLMSPPLVVAYALAGDAERNLGTEPVGGTPDGKPVYLDELWPSRAEITACLDQGLRPEDFPREFRRASRNPLWGALDAPKSALFPWDPASTTLRRPPFASAQAGSLLGKYAAYPLLVLGDDITTDHISPASAIPPDSLVADFLVERGEDRHDLNVFASRRGNWEVMLRGAFHSKTLVNLLSPEAPVAHTLHVPSGSVLPLWEAAQRYHAAGEAVVLVAGERYGMGSSRDWAAKVQRLLGVRAVLALSFERIHRSNLIGMGILPVRLPADRSPQALGLRPGDRIEIDAGAESVRPRGAVAVRVLRADGTVEEFTARAAVETQLEVKLLNHGGVIPTILNQSAAASLRQAFAPTGAMRASINLGNPILANQDPSTGEPRGVSVDLARALAERLDVELELVVFDAAGKSVQAVADQKADIGFFAIDPVRGRDIAFTPAYVHIEGAYLVAEASPLRENGEVDRPGTRVVVGKGSAYDLYLTRELKHAELVRAPTSPAVVDTFLEQGMDVAAGVKQQLEADAQRAGGLRLLPGRFMVIQQAMGLPKARGETAARFLSAFVEEMKASGFVADALERHGIQGASVAPAA
;
A
#
# COMPACT_ATOMS: atom_id res chain seq x y z
N MET A 1 -21.67 -22.11 1.68
CA MET A 1 -22.21 -20.79 2.12
C MET A 1 -23.72 -20.90 2.36
N LYS A 2 -24.27 -20.47 3.50
CA LYS A 2 -25.75 -20.35 3.69
C LYS A 2 -26.19 -18.96 3.25
N ASN A 3 -27.28 -18.89 2.47
CA ASN A 3 -27.90 -17.67 1.94
C ASN A 3 -28.14 -16.61 3.04
N ILE A 4 -27.39 -15.51 2.97
CA ILE A 4 -27.54 -14.31 3.79
C ILE A 4 -28.11 -13.20 2.89
N PRO A 5 -29.06 -12.37 3.34
CA PRO A 5 -29.68 -11.36 2.49
C PRO A 5 -28.66 -10.35 1.95
N ALA A 6 -28.76 -10.09 0.64
CA ALA A 6 -28.02 -9.06 -0.06
C ALA A 6 -28.27 -7.68 0.58
N ALA A 7 -27.32 -6.74 0.47
CA ALA A 7 -27.53 -5.38 0.93
C ALA A 7 -28.79 -4.76 0.27
N PRO A 8 -29.54 -3.89 0.97
CA PRO A 8 -30.66 -3.19 0.34
C PRO A 8 -30.15 -2.35 -0.82
N THR A 9 -30.77 -2.50 -1.99
CA THR A 9 -30.38 -1.79 -3.21
C THR A 9 -31.56 -1.07 -3.83
N ALA A 10 -31.27 0.03 -4.53
CA ALA A 10 -32.22 0.78 -5.33
C ALA A 10 -31.75 0.87 -6.78
N THR A 11 -32.66 1.24 -7.68
CA THR A 11 -32.32 1.60 -9.06
C THR A 11 -32.23 3.12 -9.17
N LEU A 12 -31.13 3.60 -9.76
CA LEU A 12 -30.94 4.98 -10.18
C LEU A 12 -31.05 5.05 -11.71
N THR A 13 -31.84 5.97 -12.24
CA THR A 13 -31.94 6.20 -13.70
C THR A 13 -31.40 7.59 -14.03
N VAL A 14 -30.43 7.65 -14.93
CA VAL A 14 -29.80 8.89 -15.39
C VAL A 14 -29.79 8.90 -16.92
N GLY A 15 -30.62 9.76 -17.53
CA GLY A 15 -30.87 9.70 -18.96
C GLY A 15 -31.43 8.33 -19.38
N HIS A 16 -30.70 7.64 -20.26
CA HIS A 16 -31.05 6.27 -20.71
C HIS A 16 -30.34 5.16 -19.93
N SER A 17 -29.40 5.51 -19.05
CA SER A 17 -28.63 4.55 -18.26
C SER A 17 -29.35 4.21 -16.96
N ARG A 18 -29.35 2.94 -16.59
CA ARG A 18 -29.84 2.44 -15.30
C ARG A 18 -28.66 1.90 -14.51
N TYR A 19 -28.57 2.29 -13.25
CA TYR A 19 -27.55 1.86 -12.32
C TYR A 19 -28.18 1.23 -11.08
N ARG A 20 -27.52 0.21 -10.54
CA ARG A 20 -27.75 -0.30 -9.20
C ARG A 20 -26.99 0.57 -8.19
N ILE A 21 -27.63 0.90 -7.07
CA ILE A 21 -27.01 1.65 -5.97
C ILE A 21 -27.32 1.00 -4.63
N VAL A 22 -26.47 1.23 -3.62
CA VAL A 22 -26.81 0.93 -2.22
C VAL A 22 -27.93 1.85 -1.76
N ASP A 23 -28.98 1.29 -1.16
CA ASP A 23 -30.09 2.07 -0.59
C ASP A 23 -29.82 2.39 0.88
N LEU A 24 -29.14 3.53 1.10
CA LEU A 24 -28.81 4.01 2.45
C LEU A 24 -30.06 4.37 3.26
N ALA A 25 -31.11 4.87 2.62
CA ALA A 25 -32.34 5.28 3.28
C ALA A 25 -33.14 4.07 3.79
N ALA A 26 -33.21 2.99 3.00
CA ALA A 26 -33.81 1.73 3.44
C ALA A 26 -33.05 1.11 4.62
N CYS A 27 -31.74 1.33 4.72
CA CYS A 27 -30.91 0.81 5.79
C CYS A 27 -31.00 1.63 7.10
N ALA A 28 -30.78 2.94 7.03
CA ALA A 28 -30.67 3.79 8.22
C ALA A 28 -31.94 4.60 8.55
N GLY A 29 -32.95 4.63 7.66
CA GLY A 29 -34.19 5.37 7.86
C GLY A 29 -33.93 6.85 8.22
N GLY A 30 -34.67 7.36 9.21
CA GLY A 30 -34.51 8.74 9.69
C GLY A 30 -33.15 9.04 10.36
N ALA A 31 -32.37 8.02 10.73
CA ALA A 31 -31.04 8.21 11.29
C ALA A 31 -30.03 8.72 10.25
N LEU A 32 -30.26 8.44 8.97
CA LEU A 32 -29.33 8.78 7.88
C LEU A 32 -28.96 10.27 7.90
N HIS A 33 -29.94 11.17 7.99
CA HIS A 33 -29.71 12.62 7.95
C HIS A 33 -29.10 13.19 9.23
N ARG A 34 -29.13 12.44 10.34
CA ARG A 34 -28.49 12.82 11.60
C ARG A 34 -27.01 12.45 11.62
N LEU A 35 -26.57 11.47 10.82
CA LEU A 35 -25.17 11.10 10.68
C LEU A 35 -24.40 12.20 9.91
N PRO A 36 -23.15 12.50 10.28
CA PRO A 36 -22.20 13.20 9.41
C PRO A 36 -22.12 12.51 8.05
N VAL A 37 -21.94 13.28 6.98
CA VAL A 37 -21.84 12.76 5.61
C VAL A 37 -20.70 11.75 5.48
N VAL A 38 -19.57 11.98 6.16
CA VAL A 38 -18.46 11.00 6.18
C VAL A 38 -18.88 9.63 6.72
N LEU A 39 -19.76 9.57 7.74
CA LEU A 39 -20.25 8.29 8.26
C LEU A 39 -21.27 7.64 7.33
N ARG A 40 -22.02 8.43 6.54
CA ARG A 40 -22.90 7.91 5.47
C ARG A 40 -22.09 7.25 4.35
N LEU A 41 -20.93 7.82 4.00
CA LEU A 41 -20.01 7.23 3.03
C LEU A 41 -19.37 5.93 3.55
N LEU A 42 -18.98 5.89 4.83
CA LEU A 42 -18.49 4.66 5.44
C LEU A 42 -19.59 3.59 5.53
N LEU A 43 -20.84 3.97 5.77
CA LEU A 43 -21.99 3.07 5.73
C LEU A 43 -22.22 2.50 4.33
N GLU A 44 -22.13 3.33 3.27
CA GLU A 44 -22.15 2.85 1.88
C GLU A 44 -21.05 1.81 1.63
N ASN A 45 -19.83 2.12 2.08
CA ASN A 45 -18.67 1.26 1.90
C ASN A 45 -18.87 -0.11 2.57
N VAL A 46 -19.34 -0.10 3.82
CA VAL A 46 -19.66 -1.32 4.60
C VAL A 46 -20.72 -2.15 3.90
N LEU A 47 -21.83 -1.52 3.49
CA LEU A 47 -22.94 -2.22 2.85
C LEU A 47 -22.55 -2.85 1.51
N ARG A 48 -21.70 -2.18 0.73
CA ARG A 48 -21.24 -2.68 -0.57
C ARG A 48 -20.21 -3.80 -0.44
N ASN A 49 -19.28 -3.70 0.50
CA ASN A 49 -18.12 -4.60 0.55
C ASN A 49 -18.22 -5.74 1.57
N MET A 50 -18.97 -5.59 2.67
CA MET A 50 -19.08 -6.62 3.70
C MET A 50 -20.24 -7.60 3.46
N ARG A 51 -20.20 -8.76 4.10
CA ARG A 51 -21.23 -9.82 4.03
C ARG A 51 -21.44 -10.42 5.44
N GLY A 52 -22.56 -11.11 5.66
CA GLY A 52 -22.81 -11.84 6.91
C GLY A 52 -23.00 -10.98 8.16
N GLN A 53 -22.80 -11.62 9.32
CA GLN A 53 -22.98 -11.02 10.65
C GLN A 53 -22.03 -9.84 10.90
N GLU A 54 -20.83 -9.86 10.31
CA GLU A 54 -19.87 -8.74 10.43
C GLU A 54 -20.44 -7.47 9.80
N LYS A 55 -21.15 -7.58 8.66
CA LYS A 55 -21.83 -6.44 8.02
C LYS A 55 -22.92 -5.89 8.95
N GLU A 56 -23.74 -6.75 9.53
CA GLU A 56 -24.85 -6.35 10.41
C GLU A 56 -24.32 -5.60 11.65
N ALA A 57 -23.29 -6.13 12.29
CA ALA A 57 -22.64 -5.49 13.43
C ALA A 57 -22.01 -4.14 13.07
N ALA A 58 -21.36 -4.03 11.91
CA ALA A 58 -20.76 -2.78 11.44
C ALA A 58 -21.83 -1.70 11.16
N VAL A 59 -22.94 -2.09 10.51
CA VAL A 59 -24.07 -1.19 10.25
C VAL A 59 -24.71 -0.72 11.56
N GLU A 60 -24.97 -1.64 12.48
CA GLU A 60 -25.52 -1.33 13.80
C GLU A 60 -24.62 -0.35 14.56
N ALA A 61 -23.31 -0.60 14.60
CA ALA A 61 -22.34 0.26 15.28
C ALA A 61 -22.26 1.66 14.67
N LEU A 62 -22.39 1.79 13.34
CA LEU A 62 -22.45 3.10 12.66
C LEU A 62 -23.71 3.88 13.02
N VAL A 63 -24.86 3.20 13.17
CA VAL A 63 -26.11 3.87 13.58
C VAL A 63 -26.07 4.23 15.08
N GLN A 64 -25.60 3.32 15.94
CA GLN A 64 -25.45 3.53 17.38
C GLN A 64 -24.45 4.64 17.74
N TRP A 65 -23.51 4.95 16.84
CA TRP A 65 -22.64 6.13 16.99
C TRP A 65 -23.44 7.42 17.27
N LEU A 66 -24.69 7.53 16.79
CA LEU A 66 -25.56 8.67 17.06
C LEU A 66 -25.99 8.82 18.52
N GLU A 67 -25.77 7.83 19.40
CA GLU A 67 -26.15 7.89 20.81
C GLU A 67 -25.12 8.66 21.63
N SER A 68 -23.84 8.40 21.41
CA SER A 68 -22.71 8.98 22.14
C SER A 68 -21.91 10.01 21.31
N GLY A 69 -21.91 9.90 19.99
CA GLY A 69 -21.03 10.64 19.09
C GLY A 69 -19.62 10.05 19.01
N THR A 70 -19.41 8.81 19.43
CA THR A 70 -18.13 8.09 19.38
C THR A 70 -18.36 6.57 19.35
N SER A 71 -17.38 5.78 18.90
CA SER A 71 -17.49 4.31 18.90
C SER A 71 -16.13 3.63 18.96
N GLU A 72 -16.05 2.50 19.67
CA GLU A 72 -14.87 1.62 19.72
C GLU A 72 -14.94 0.49 18.67
N ALA A 73 -16.04 0.39 17.92
CA ALA A 73 -16.20 -0.65 16.91
C ALA A 73 -15.27 -0.42 15.72
N GLU A 74 -14.84 -1.51 15.11
CA GLU A 74 -13.98 -1.52 13.94
C GLU A 74 -14.78 -1.86 12.69
N ILE A 75 -14.50 -1.16 11.60
CA ILE A 75 -15.06 -1.42 10.28
C ILE A 75 -13.94 -1.50 9.24
N PRO A 76 -14.02 -2.42 8.26
CA PRO A 76 -13.18 -2.38 7.09
C PRO A 76 -13.61 -1.24 6.16
N PHE A 77 -12.62 -0.58 5.56
CA PHE A 77 -12.79 0.39 4.49
C PHE A 77 -12.08 -0.11 3.24
N GLN A 78 -12.85 -0.27 2.16
CA GLN A 78 -12.36 -0.69 0.85
C GLN A 78 -12.39 0.50 -0.13
N PRO A 79 -11.26 1.16 -0.43
CA PRO A 79 -11.23 2.23 -1.42
C PRO A 79 -11.38 1.68 -2.84
N GLY A 80 -11.80 2.55 -3.78
CA GLY A 80 -11.91 2.23 -5.19
C GLY A 80 -10.61 2.41 -5.98
N ARG A 81 -9.64 3.17 -5.45
CA ARG A 81 -8.36 3.47 -6.11
C ARG A 81 -7.29 3.94 -5.12
N VAL A 82 -6.03 3.85 -5.54
CA VAL A 82 -4.86 4.30 -4.78
C VAL A 82 -4.11 5.38 -5.56
N LEU A 83 -3.70 6.45 -4.90
CA LEU A 83 -2.86 7.50 -5.48
C LEU A 83 -1.50 7.57 -4.77
N MET A 84 -0.42 7.68 -5.53
CA MET A 84 0.93 7.74 -5.01
C MET A 84 1.76 8.80 -5.72
N HIS A 85 2.94 9.09 -5.17
CA HIS A 85 3.96 9.89 -5.83
C HIS A 85 5.28 9.12 -5.90
N ASP A 86 6.17 9.53 -6.79
CA ASP A 86 7.39 8.81 -7.17
C ASP A 86 8.29 8.41 -5.99
N THR A 87 8.42 9.23 -4.95
CA THR A 87 9.30 8.91 -3.80
C THR A 87 8.69 7.92 -2.80
N THR A 88 7.37 7.67 -2.83
CA THR A 88 6.71 6.63 -2.01
C THR A 88 6.25 5.44 -2.84
N SER A 89 5.98 5.61 -4.13
CA SER A 89 5.68 4.52 -5.06
C SER A 89 6.91 3.72 -5.43
N THR A 90 8.08 4.36 -5.60
CA THR A 90 9.33 3.65 -5.93
C THR A 90 9.59 2.47 -4.98
N PRO A 91 9.65 2.65 -3.64
CA PRO A 91 9.87 1.51 -2.75
C PRO A 91 8.75 0.47 -2.81
N ALA A 92 7.49 0.86 -2.94
CA ALA A 92 6.38 -0.10 -3.05
C ALA A 92 6.44 -0.94 -4.34
N LEU A 93 6.76 -0.31 -5.46
CA LEU A 93 6.93 -0.99 -6.74
C LEU A 93 8.19 -1.87 -6.73
N VAL A 94 9.26 -1.45 -6.02
CA VAL A 94 10.47 -2.26 -5.81
C VAL A 94 10.15 -3.50 -4.97
N ASP A 95 9.29 -3.37 -3.95
CA ASP A 95 8.79 -4.52 -3.20
C ASP A 95 8.02 -5.48 -4.11
N ILE A 96 7.13 -4.97 -4.98
CA ILE A 96 6.39 -5.79 -5.95
C ILE A 96 7.34 -6.50 -6.93
N ALA A 97 8.35 -5.80 -7.45
CA ALA A 97 9.36 -6.41 -8.31
C ALA A 97 10.12 -7.53 -7.60
N GLY A 98 10.54 -7.31 -6.35
CA GLY A 98 11.21 -8.33 -5.54
C GLY A 98 10.29 -9.51 -5.18
N MET A 99 9.00 -9.25 -4.94
CA MET A 99 8.01 -10.31 -4.70
C MET A 99 7.76 -11.16 -5.95
N ARG A 100 7.79 -10.55 -7.14
CA ARG A 100 7.74 -11.31 -8.40
C ARG A 100 8.93 -12.24 -8.56
N ASP A 101 10.14 -11.78 -8.22
CA ASP A 101 11.31 -12.68 -8.22
C ASP A 101 11.12 -13.84 -7.24
N ALA A 102 10.62 -13.55 -6.02
CA ALA A 102 10.39 -14.59 -5.01
C ALA A 102 9.34 -15.63 -5.46
N LEU A 103 8.29 -15.20 -6.16
CA LEU A 103 7.29 -16.11 -6.75
C LEU A 103 7.92 -16.97 -7.85
N ALA A 104 8.71 -16.37 -8.74
CA ALA A 104 9.39 -17.08 -9.82
C ALA A 104 10.39 -18.11 -9.28
N GLU A 105 11.18 -17.76 -8.25
CA GLU A 105 12.08 -18.68 -7.54
C GLU A 105 11.33 -19.85 -6.89
N ALA A 106 10.11 -19.61 -6.40
CA ALA A 106 9.21 -20.64 -5.89
C ALA A 106 8.50 -21.45 -7.00
N GLY A 107 8.69 -21.09 -8.27
CA GLY A 107 8.10 -21.74 -9.45
C GLY A 107 6.74 -21.19 -9.89
N PHE A 108 6.21 -20.17 -9.22
CA PHE A 108 4.96 -19.53 -9.65
C PHE A 108 5.20 -18.59 -10.82
N ASP A 109 4.17 -18.36 -11.64
CA ASP A 109 4.21 -17.29 -12.63
C ASP A 109 4.25 -15.93 -11.91
N PRO A 110 5.32 -15.11 -12.07
CA PRO A 110 5.40 -13.80 -11.44
C PRO A 110 4.29 -12.83 -11.89
N ALA A 111 3.69 -13.05 -13.06
CA ALA A 111 2.64 -12.18 -13.59
C ALA A 111 1.31 -12.28 -12.81
N ILE A 112 1.12 -13.27 -11.94
CA ILE A 112 -0.07 -13.34 -11.07
C ILE A 112 -0.13 -12.20 -10.05
N LEU A 113 1.02 -11.57 -9.77
CA LEU A 113 1.12 -10.48 -8.80
C LEU A 113 0.89 -9.14 -9.51
N ASN A 114 -0.37 -8.68 -9.51
CA ASN A 114 -0.78 -7.34 -9.95
C ASN A 114 -1.70 -6.68 -8.91
N PRO A 115 -1.68 -5.34 -8.81
CA PRO A 115 -2.71 -4.61 -8.08
C PRO A 115 -4.12 -4.94 -8.57
N ARG A 116 -5.03 -5.18 -7.63
CA ARG A 116 -6.47 -5.37 -7.85
C ARG A 116 -7.24 -4.08 -7.96
N LEU A 117 -6.66 -2.96 -7.51
CA LEU A 117 -7.21 -1.62 -7.61
C LEU A 117 -6.40 -0.78 -8.60
N PRO A 118 -7.03 0.18 -9.29
CA PRO A 118 -6.30 1.20 -10.03
C PRO A 118 -5.30 1.93 -9.13
N VAL A 119 -4.04 1.98 -9.57
CA VAL A 119 -2.95 2.70 -8.90
C VAL A 119 -2.46 3.80 -9.83
N ASP A 120 -2.61 5.04 -9.37
CA ASP A 120 -2.06 6.21 -10.03
C ASP A 120 -0.80 6.69 -9.32
N VAL A 121 0.27 6.91 -10.07
CA VAL A 121 1.52 7.48 -9.56
C VAL A 121 1.80 8.79 -10.28
N SER A 122 2.10 9.86 -9.54
CA SER A 122 2.67 11.08 -10.11
C SER A 122 4.17 11.14 -9.92
N ILE A 123 4.90 11.69 -10.90
CA ILE A 123 6.30 12.07 -10.74
C ILE A 123 6.39 13.58 -10.56
N ASP A 124 6.34 14.01 -9.31
CA ASP A 124 6.24 15.41 -8.90
C ASP A 124 7.12 15.76 -7.68
N HIS A 125 7.70 14.78 -6.99
CA HIS A 125 8.56 14.98 -5.81
C HIS A 125 10.06 15.01 -6.15
N SER A 126 10.42 14.99 -7.43
CA SER A 126 11.80 14.91 -7.90
C SER A 126 12.33 16.19 -8.55
N LEU A 127 11.44 17.06 -9.03
CA LEU A 127 11.81 18.34 -9.63
C LEU A 127 12.38 19.28 -8.57
N ALA A 128 13.59 19.77 -8.80
CA ALA A 128 14.27 20.78 -7.98
C ALA A 128 14.42 22.11 -8.72
N VAL A 129 14.36 23.21 -7.98
CA VAL A 129 14.46 24.57 -8.53
C VAL A 129 15.93 24.99 -8.68
N GLU A 130 16.63 24.41 -9.65
CA GLU A 130 18.03 24.74 -9.97
C GLU A 130 18.12 26.09 -10.71
N ALA A 131 17.30 26.26 -11.75
CA ALA A 131 17.09 27.49 -12.48
C ALA A 131 15.80 28.20 -12.00
N PHE A 132 15.87 29.53 -11.90
CA PHE A 132 14.79 30.40 -11.42
C PHE A 132 14.89 31.80 -12.04
N ALA A 133 13.80 32.59 -11.98
CA ALA A 133 13.71 33.96 -12.51
C ALA A 133 14.23 34.12 -13.96
N ARG A 134 13.93 33.15 -14.83
CA ARG A 134 14.26 33.14 -16.26
C ARG A 134 13.26 32.31 -17.06
N GLY A 135 13.01 32.72 -18.30
CA GLY A 135 11.97 32.13 -19.16
C GLY A 135 12.18 30.66 -19.55
N ASP A 136 13.41 30.14 -19.51
CA ASP A 136 13.74 28.73 -19.79
C ASP A 136 13.92 27.87 -18.53
N ALA A 137 13.57 28.38 -17.33
CA ALA A 137 13.79 27.69 -16.06
C ALA A 137 13.15 26.29 -16.01
N ALA A 138 11.89 26.15 -16.46
CA ALA A 138 11.20 24.86 -16.50
C ALA A 138 11.93 23.80 -17.34
N GLU A 139 12.52 24.21 -18.47
CA GLU A 139 13.27 23.30 -19.34
C GLU A 139 14.57 22.85 -18.68
N GLN A 140 15.33 23.78 -18.10
CA GLN A 140 16.59 23.47 -17.42
C GLN A 140 16.36 22.54 -16.23
N ASN A 141 15.37 22.84 -15.38
CA ASN A 141 15.05 22.02 -14.22
C ASN A 141 14.60 20.61 -14.60
N MET A 142 13.80 20.47 -15.67
CA MET A 142 13.42 19.17 -16.21
C MET A 142 14.63 18.36 -16.72
N ARG A 143 15.60 19.00 -17.38
CA ARG A 143 16.84 18.33 -17.81
C ARG A 143 17.65 17.82 -16.60
N HIS A 144 17.79 18.64 -15.56
CA HIS A 144 18.44 18.22 -14.31
C HIS A 144 17.71 17.06 -13.64
N GLU A 145 16.37 17.12 -13.60
CA GLU A 145 15.52 16.08 -13.04
C GLU A 145 15.69 14.74 -13.78
N ILE A 146 15.61 14.73 -15.11
CA ILE A 146 15.76 13.53 -15.94
C ILE A 146 17.15 12.93 -15.76
N ARG A 147 18.21 13.76 -15.76
CA ARG A 147 19.59 13.30 -15.55
C ARG A 147 19.76 12.61 -14.20
N ARG A 148 19.32 13.24 -13.10
CA ARG A 148 19.51 12.73 -11.73
C ARG A 148 18.66 11.50 -11.40
N ASN A 149 17.56 11.31 -12.10
CA ASN A 149 16.57 10.27 -11.79
C ASN A 149 16.38 9.25 -12.91
N GLN A 150 17.29 9.24 -13.89
CA GLN A 150 17.18 8.43 -15.10
C GLN A 150 16.87 6.96 -14.78
N GLU A 151 17.63 6.35 -13.88
CA GLU A 151 17.45 4.94 -13.50
C GLU A 151 16.10 4.68 -12.82
N ARG A 152 15.73 5.50 -11.83
CA ARG A 152 14.44 5.42 -11.15
C ARG A 152 13.27 5.59 -12.11
N TYR A 153 13.41 6.46 -13.11
CA TYR A 153 12.39 6.69 -14.13
C TYR A 153 12.29 5.53 -15.13
N ARG A 154 13.41 4.90 -15.51
CA ARG A 154 13.39 3.65 -16.29
C ARG A 154 12.63 2.55 -15.54
N PHE A 155 12.84 2.45 -14.23
CA PHE A 155 12.11 1.51 -13.38
C PHE A 155 10.61 1.81 -13.29
N LEU A 156 10.22 3.06 -13.02
CA LEU A 156 8.80 3.44 -13.04
C LEU A 156 8.15 3.18 -14.41
N ARG A 157 8.88 3.41 -15.50
CA ARG A 157 8.41 3.10 -16.86
C ARG A 157 8.27 1.60 -17.10
N TRP A 158 9.17 0.76 -16.56
CA TRP A 158 8.98 -0.70 -16.54
C TRP A 158 7.69 -1.07 -15.79
N ALA A 159 7.48 -0.51 -14.58
CA ALA A 159 6.29 -0.79 -13.79
C ALA A 159 5.00 -0.44 -14.56
N SER A 160 4.96 0.71 -15.24
CA SER A 160 3.82 1.12 -16.08
C SER A 160 3.52 0.18 -17.27
N ARG A 161 4.51 -0.62 -17.69
CA ARG A 161 4.42 -1.52 -18.85
C ARG A 161 4.19 -2.98 -18.46
N SER A 162 4.60 -3.36 -17.25
CA SER A 162 4.64 -4.74 -16.76
C SER A 162 3.66 -5.04 -15.63
N LEU A 163 3.09 -4.02 -14.98
CA LEU A 163 2.07 -4.16 -13.94
C LEU A 163 0.72 -3.69 -14.47
N GLU A 164 -0.27 -4.58 -14.45
CA GLU A 164 -1.65 -4.23 -14.78
C GLU A 164 -2.24 -3.33 -13.69
N GLY A 165 -3.08 -2.37 -14.07
CA GLY A 165 -3.71 -1.43 -13.14
C GLY A 165 -2.80 -0.29 -12.62
N VAL A 166 -1.50 -0.27 -12.96
CA VAL A 166 -0.56 0.80 -12.56
C VAL A 166 -0.39 1.83 -13.68
N ARG A 167 -0.79 3.08 -13.44
CA ARG A 167 -0.55 4.21 -14.33
C ARG A 167 0.48 5.17 -13.73
N ILE A 168 1.53 5.46 -14.49
CA ILE A 168 2.54 6.46 -14.12
C ILE A 168 2.31 7.73 -14.95
N ASN A 169 2.10 8.85 -14.26
CA ASN A 169 2.06 10.18 -14.85
C ASN A 169 3.49 10.72 -14.93
N PRO A 170 4.04 10.94 -16.14
CA PRO A 170 5.43 11.35 -16.33
C PRO A 170 5.81 12.68 -15.64
N PRO A 171 7.12 12.97 -15.50
CA PRO A 171 7.58 14.25 -14.97
C PRO A 171 6.98 15.43 -15.76
N GLY A 172 6.56 16.47 -15.02
CA GLY A 172 5.97 17.68 -15.60
C GLY A 172 4.47 17.59 -15.92
N THR A 173 3.81 16.48 -15.57
CA THR A 173 2.34 16.34 -15.69
C THR A 173 1.55 17.13 -14.66
N GLY A 174 2.16 17.57 -13.57
CA GLY A 174 1.50 18.29 -12.48
C GLY A 174 1.72 17.61 -11.12
N ILE A 175 1.21 18.24 -10.07
CA ILE A 175 1.26 17.70 -8.70
C ILE A 175 0.13 16.69 -8.52
N MET A 176 0.39 15.57 -7.84
CA MET A 176 -0.52 14.43 -7.68
C MET A 176 -1.93 14.84 -7.25
N HIS A 177 -2.05 15.77 -6.30
CA HIS A 177 -3.33 16.20 -5.75
C HIS A 177 -4.12 17.08 -6.73
N THR A 178 -3.42 17.88 -7.52
CA THR A 178 -4.01 18.66 -8.62
C THR A 178 -4.46 17.74 -9.74
N ILE A 179 -3.60 16.78 -10.15
CA ILE A 179 -3.98 15.75 -11.12
C ILE A 179 -5.22 15.00 -10.63
N ASN A 180 -5.29 14.69 -9.33
CA ASN A 180 -6.43 14.01 -8.74
C ASN A 180 -7.71 14.84 -8.86
N LEU A 181 -7.69 16.10 -8.41
CA LEU A 181 -8.83 17.02 -8.52
C LEU A 181 -9.25 17.25 -9.98
N GLU A 182 -8.29 17.56 -10.84
CA GLU A 182 -8.55 18.05 -12.20
C GLU A 182 -8.72 16.94 -13.21
N GLN A 183 -8.25 15.70 -12.99
CA GLN A 183 -8.31 14.61 -13.98
C GLN A 183 -8.85 13.27 -13.47
N LEU A 184 -8.50 12.85 -12.24
CA LEU A 184 -8.75 11.47 -11.80
C LEU A 184 -10.07 11.29 -11.06
N ALA A 185 -10.43 12.27 -10.23
CA ALA A 185 -11.62 12.18 -9.41
C ALA A 185 -12.89 12.20 -10.26
N THR A 186 -13.81 11.30 -9.89
CA THR A 186 -15.14 11.17 -10.51
C THR A 186 -16.26 11.65 -9.61
N VAL A 187 -16.02 11.76 -8.30
CA VAL A 187 -17.01 12.01 -7.22
C VAL A 187 -18.00 10.86 -7.06
N VAL A 188 -18.60 10.39 -8.16
CA VAL A 188 -19.38 9.16 -8.27
C VAL A 188 -18.80 8.36 -9.42
N THR A 189 -18.41 7.11 -9.14
CA THR A 189 -17.87 6.19 -10.12
C THR A 189 -18.91 5.13 -10.50
N SER A 190 -18.75 4.55 -11.69
CA SER A 190 -19.53 3.40 -12.13
C SER A 190 -18.67 2.17 -12.33
N GLN A 191 -19.12 1.02 -11.83
CA GLN A 191 -18.44 -0.26 -11.99
C GLN A 191 -19.43 -1.36 -12.37
N GLU A 192 -19.02 -2.31 -13.20
CA GLU A 192 -19.79 -3.52 -13.44
C GLU A 192 -19.54 -4.53 -12.32
N ILE A 193 -20.60 -4.97 -11.63
CA ILE A 193 -20.56 -5.96 -10.55
C ILE A 193 -21.63 -7.01 -10.86
N ASP A 194 -21.23 -8.27 -10.94
CA ASP A 194 -22.10 -9.41 -11.29
C ASP A 194 -22.91 -9.20 -12.59
N GLY A 195 -22.33 -8.51 -13.58
CA GLY A 195 -22.96 -8.19 -14.86
C GLY A 195 -23.98 -7.04 -14.82
N GLU A 196 -24.16 -6.37 -13.67
CA GLU A 196 -24.98 -5.17 -13.54
C GLU A 196 -24.10 -3.91 -13.41
N PRO A 197 -24.46 -2.78 -14.03
CA PRO A 197 -23.79 -1.50 -13.79
C PRO A 197 -24.20 -0.92 -12.43
N TRP A 198 -23.23 -0.65 -11.57
CA TRP A 198 -23.41 0.01 -10.29
C TRP A 198 -22.89 1.45 -10.33
N ALA A 199 -23.53 2.34 -9.56
CA ALA A 199 -23.00 3.66 -9.24
C ALA A 199 -22.71 3.75 -7.73
N MET A 200 -21.57 4.34 -7.37
CA MET A 200 -21.08 4.41 -5.99
C MET A 200 -20.16 5.62 -5.79
N PRO A 201 -19.92 6.08 -4.54
CA PRO A 201 -19.06 7.22 -4.28
C PRO A 201 -17.61 6.90 -4.63
N ASP A 202 -16.89 7.87 -5.20
CA ASP A 202 -15.44 7.82 -5.32
C ASP A 202 -14.83 7.96 -3.92
N MET A 203 -14.07 6.94 -3.50
CA MET A 203 -13.38 6.88 -2.22
C MET A 203 -11.99 6.32 -2.43
N MET A 204 -10.98 6.93 -1.83
CA MET A 204 -9.59 6.62 -2.14
C MET A 204 -8.65 6.76 -0.94
N ILE A 205 -7.48 6.14 -1.05
CA ILE A 205 -6.34 6.40 -0.17
C ILE A 205 -5.15 6.85 -1.02
N GLY A 206 -4.21 7.56 -0.40
CA GLY A 206 -2.98 7.91 -1.08
C GLY A 206 -1.76 7.87 -0.17
N THR A 207 -0.58 7.67 -0.74
CA THR A 207 0.69 7.61 0.01
C THR A 207 1.30 8.98 0.31
N ASP A 208 0.51 10.05 0.18
CA ASP A 208 0.85 11.41 0.62
C ASP A 208 -0.15 11.90 1.67
N SER A 209 0.35 12.64 2.66
CA SER A 209 -0.49 13.14 3.75
C SER A 209 -1.59 14.10 3.30
N HIS A 210 -1.38 14.89 2.24
CA HIS A 210 -2.32 15.91 1.76
C HIS A 210 -3.34 15.36 0.75
N THR A 211 -3.43 14.03 0.61
CA THR A 211 -4.54 13.36 -0.09
C THR A 211 -5.93 13.91 0.31
N PRO A 212 -6.20 14.33 1.56
CA PRO A 212 -7.44 14.99 1.94
C PRO A 212 -7.83 16.22 1.13
N MET A 213 -6.94 16.80 0.32
CA MET A 213 -7.29 17.87 -0.63
C MET A 213 -8.49 17.51 -1.53
N ILE A 214 -8.61 16.23 -1.91
CA ILE A 214 -9.74 15.76 -2.74
C ILE A 214 -11.09 15.86 -2.02
N ASN A 215 -11.08 15.92 -0.70
CA ASN A 215 -12.28 16.04 0.12
C ASN A 215 -12.96 17.40 -0.04
N GLY A 216 -12.28 18.41 -0.62
CA GLY A 216 -12.85 19.70 -1.00
C GLY A 216 -13.91 19.60 -2.10
N ILE A 217 -13.92 18.50 -2.87
CA ILE A 217 -14.95 18.19 -3.88
C ILE A 217 -15.81 16.98 -3.50
N GLY A 218 -15.78 16.57 -2.24
CA GLY A 218 -16.66 15.54 -1.67
C GLY A 218 -16.28 14.08 -1.98
N VAL A 219 -15.07 13.83 -2.48
CA VAL A 219 -14.46 12.48 -2.52
C VAL A 219 -13.85 12.22 -1.14
N LEU A 220 -14.19 11.11 -0.48
CA LEU A 220 -13.56 10.78 0.79
C LEU A 220 -12.20 10.12 0.56
N GLY A 221 -11.12 10.77 0.98
CA GLY A 221 -9.79 10.18 1.00
C GLY A 221 -8.82 10.79 2.00
N TRP A 222 -7.76 10.02 2.30
CA TRP A 222 -6.72 10.40 3.25
C TRP A 222 -5.38 9.73 2.97
N GLY A 223 -4.35 10.22 3.67
CA GLY A 223 -2.99 9.73 3.59
C GLY A 223 -2.75 8.45 4.40
N VAL A 224 -2.09 7.48 3.80
CA VAL A 224 -1.66 6.20 4.41
C VAL A 224 -0.15 5.97 4.21
N GLY A 225 0.39 4.98 4.91
CA GLY A 225 1.77 4.51 4.69
C GLY A 225 1.90 3.69 3.40
N GLY A 226 3.13 3.57 2.87
CA GLY A 226 3.40 2.77 1.66
C GLY A 226 3.02 1.29 1.78
N LEU A 227 3.21 0.68 2.96
CA LEU A 227 2.87 -0.73 3.21
C LEU A 227 1.35 -0.95 3.34
N GLU A 228 0.65 0.00 3.95
CA GLU A 228 -0.81 -0.02 4.02
C GLU A 228 -1.42 0.11 2.62
N ALA A 229 -0.90 1.04 1.80
CA ALA A 229 -1.29 1.16 0.40
C ALA A 229 -1.04 -0.12 -0.39
N GLN A 230 0.10 -0.80 -0.20
CA GLN A 230 0.36 -2.11 -0.83
C GLN A 230 -0.66 -3.17 -0.40
N SER A 231 -0.97 -3.26 0.89
CA SER A 231 -1.99 -4.21 1.39
C SER A 231 -3.33 -4.03 0.66
N VAL A 232 -3.72 -2.77 0.48
CA VAL A 232 -4.94 -2.39 -0.21
C VAL A 232 -4.89 -2.64 -1.71
N MET A 233 -3.75 -2.39 -2.36
CA MET A 233 -3.54 -2.75 -3.78
C MET A 233 -3.81 -4.24 -4.03
N PHE A 234 -3.51 -5.12 -3.06
CA PHE A 234 -3.71 -6.57 -3.20
C PHE A 234 -5.02 -7.08 -2.58
N GLY A 235 -5.95 -6.18 -2.25
CA GLY A 235 -7.33 -6.51 -1.88
C GLY A 235 -7.58 -6.71 -0.38
N MET A 236 -6.65 -6.34 0.50
CA MET A 236 -6.94 -6.23 1.92
C MET A 236 -7.63 -4.88 2.21
N PRO A 237 -8.65 -4.82 3.06
CA PRO A 237 -9.23 -3.53 3.47
C PRO A 237 -8.28 -2.76 4.39
N THR A 238 -8.44 -1.44 4.45
CA THR A 238 -7.93 -0.66 5.58
C THR A 238 -8.90 -0.84 6.75
N MET A 239 -8.41 -1.24 7.92
CA MET A 239 -9.26 -1.31 9.11
C MET A 239 -9.31 0.04 9.82
N LEU A 240 -10.51 0.51 10.14
CA LEU A 240 -10.75 1.76 10.85
C LEU A 240 -11.55 1.48 12.11
N ARG A 241 -11.17 2.09 13.23
CA ARG A 241 -12.16 2.39 14.26
C ARG A 241 -13.16 3.37 13.66
N ILE A 242 -14.46 3.20 13.90
CA ILE A 242 -15.47 4.19 13.47
C ILE A 242 -15.04 5.56 14.01
N PRO A 243 -14.77 6.53 13.13
CA PRO A 243 -14.06 7.73 13.54
C PRO A 243 -14.95 8.65 14.36
N ASP A 244 -14.33 9.37 15.29
CA ASP A 244 -14.93 10.56 15.86
C ASP A 244 -14.92 11.67 14.78
N VAL A 245 -16.02 12.42 14.68
CA VAL A 245 -16.23 13.41 13.63
C VAL A 245 -16.44 14.79 14.24
N ILE A 246 -15.55 15.71 13.93
CA ILE A 246 -15.58 17.09 14.38
C ILE A 246 -16.27 17.96 13.32
N GLY A 247 -17.37 18.59 13.72
CA GLY A 247 -18.12 19.50 12.86
C GLY A 247 -17.54 20.91 12.89
N VAL A 248 -17.15 21.44 11.73
CA VAL A 248 -16.75 22.85 11.60
C VAL A 248 -17.87 23.62 10.90
N ARG A 249 -18.62 24.40 11.68
CA ARG A 249 -19.72 25.20 11.17
C ARG A 249 -19.19 26.51 10.59
N LEU A 250 -19.38 26.71 9.29
CA LEU A 250 -19.04 27.95 8.60
C LEU A 250 -20.28 28.83 8.46
N THR A 251 -20.13 30.11 8.77
CA THR A 251 -21.17 31.15 8.63
C THR A 251 -20.58 32.42 8.01
N GLY A 252 -21.41 33.33 7.51
CA GLY A 252 -20.94 34.53 6.81
C GLY A 252 -20.32 34.22 5.44
N ALA A 253 -19.53 35.15 4.92
CA ALA A 253 -18.74 34.97 3.71
C ALA A 253 -17.36 35.62 3.87
N LEU A 254 -16.34 35.14 3.15
CA LEU A 254 -15.03 35.80 3.21
C LEU A 254 -15.16 37.25 2.74
N ARG A 255 -14.51 38.19 3.42
CA ARG A 255 -14.51 39.62 3.04
C ARG A 255 -13.64 39.90 1.80
N PRO A 256 -13.86 41.02 1.09
CA PRO A 256 -12.97 41.45 0.02
C PRO A 256 -11.51 41.55 0.50
N GLY A 257 -10.58 41.04 -0.31
CA GLY A 257 -9.15 41.03 -0.01
C GLY A 257 -8.67 39.86 0.86
N VAL A 258 -9.58 39.05 1.42
CA VAL A 258 -9.27 37.80 2.15
C VAL A 258 -9.42 36.62 1.20
N LEU A 259 -8.49 35.68 1.27
CA LEU A 259 -8.37 34.54 0.35
C LEU A 259 -8.49 33.20 1.10
N ALA A 260 -8.69 32.10 0.36
CA ALA A 260 -8.83 30.77 0.95
C ALA A 260 -7.62 30.34 1.81
N THR A 261 -6.41 30.81 1.48
CA THR A 261 -5.23 30.56 2.30
C THR A 261 -5.40 31.09 3.72
N ASP A 262 -6.00 32.28 3.88
CA ASP A 262 -6.24 32.88 5.19
C ASP A 262 -7.23 32.06 6.02
N LEU A 263 -8.27 31.53 5.37
CA LEU A 263 -9.22 30.61 5.97
C LEU A 263 -8.53 29.30 6.40
N ALA A 264 -7.73 28.70 5.52
CA ALA A 264 -7.03 27.45 5.80
C ALA A 264 -6.06 27.58 6.98
N LEU A 265 -5.30 28.68 7.06
CA LEU A 265 -4.43 28.97 8.20
C LEU A 265 -5.23 29.17 9.50
N THR A 266 -6.37 29.87 9.44
CA THR A 266 -7.25 30.07 10.60
C THR A 266 -7.85 28.77 11.09
N VAL A 267 -8.39 27.94 10.19
CA VAL A 267 -8.89 26.59 10.49
C VAL A 267 -7.79 25.75 11.12
N THR A 268 -6.58 25.81 10.57
CA THR A 268 -5.41 25.09 11.08
C THR A 268 -5.13 25.43 12.55
N GLN A 269 -5.06 26.72 12.87
CA GLN A 269 -4.84 27.20 14.23
C GLN A 269 -5.97 26.79 15.18
N ARG A 270 -7.22 26.97 14.78
CA ARG A 270 -8.40 26.68 15.62
C ARG A 270 -8.54 25.20 15.94
N LEU A 271 -8.34 24.33 14.96
CA LEU A 271 -8.42 22.88 15.15
C LEU A 271 -7.23 22.33 15.95
N ARG A 272 -6.02 22.88 15.78
CA ARG A 272 -4.89 22.54 16.64
C ARG A 272 -5.10 22.92 18.09
N ALA A 273 -5.75 24.06 18.36
CA ALA A 273 -6.03 24.50 19.72
C ALA A 273 -6.96 23.54 20.49
N ILE A 274 -7.80 22.75 19.80
CA ILE A 274 -8.74 21.81 20.41
C ILE A 274 -8.32 20.33 20.31
N GLY A 275 -7.19 20.06 19.66
CA GLY A 275 -6.53 18.75 19.60
C GLY A 275 -7.30 17.67 18.82
N VAL A 276 -7.40 17.78 17.49
CA VAL A 276 -8.16 16.83 16.64
C VAL A 276 -7.34 15.67 16.05
N SER A 277 -6.30 15.22 16.76
CA SER A 277 -5.33 14.26 16.21
C SER A 277 -5.98 12.90 15.91
N GLY A 278 -5.97 12.48 14.65
CA GLY A 278 -6.56 11.22 14.20
C GLY A 278 -8.08 11.23 14.03
N GLU A 279 -8.76 12.31 14.40
CA GLU A 279 -10.20 12.50 14.21
C GLU A 279 -10.52 12.86 12.74
N PHE A 280 -11.78 12.71 12.35
CA PHE A 280 -12.27 13.18 11.05
C PHE A 280 -12.87 14.57 11.21
N VAL A 281 -12.63 15.47 10.26
CA VAL A 281 -13.28 16.79 10.23
C VAL A 281 -14.25 16.85 9.07
N GLU A 282 -15.44 17.40 9.32
CA GLU A 282 -16.47 17.69 8.32
C GLU A 282 -16.92 19.15 8.44
N PHE A 283 -16.96 19.86 7.31
CA PHE A 283 -17.41 21.25 7.23
C PHE A 283 -18.89 21.32 6.86
N PHE A 284 -19.66 22.14 7.58
CA PHE A 284 -21.09 22.30 7.37
C PHE A 284 -21.57 23.74 7.61
N GLY A 285 -22.86 24.00 7.36
CA GLY A 285 -23.47 25.30 7.56
C GLY A 285 -23.45 26.21 6.33
N PRO A 286 -24.16 27.35 6.38
CA PRO A 286 -24.43 28.18 5.21
C PRO A 286 -23.18 28.81 4.58
N GLY A 287 -22.13 29.04 5.36
CA GLY A 287 -20.87 29.59 4.86
C GLY A 287 -20.17 28.66 3.86
N VAL A 288 -20.38 27.34 3.92
CA VAL A 288 -19.82 26.38 2.95
C VAL A 288 -20.26 26.69 1.52
N SER A 289 -21.53 27.06 1.32
CA SER A 289 -22.08 27.37 0.01
C SER A 289 -21.52 28.67 -0.61
N THR A 290 -20.84 29.50 0.20
CA THR A 290 -20.17 30.74 -0.27
C THR A 290 -18.76 30.49 -0.81
N LEU A 291 -18.19 29.31 -0.55
CA LEU A 291 -16.85 28.92 -0.98
C LEU A 291 -16.92 28.11 -2.27
N THR A 292 -16.07 28.44 -3.23
CA THR A 292 -15.86 27.61 -4.43
C THR A 292 -15.19 26.28 -4.07
N ALA A 293 -15.28 25.30 -4.98
CA ALA A 293 -14.60 24.02 -4.81
C ALA A 293 -13.07 24.16 -4.63
N GLY A 294 -12.44 25.11 -5.33
CA GLY A 294 -11.01 25.41 -5.19
C GLY A 294 -10.66 25.89 -3.79
N GLU A 295 -11.43 26.84 -3.26
CA GLU A 295 -11.25 27.36 -1.90
C GLU A 295 -11.44 26.28 -0.83
N ARG A 296 -12.42 25.39 -1.02
CA ARG A 296 -12.62 24.21 -0.15
C ARG A 296 -11.42 23.27 -0.19
N ALA A 297 -10.87 23.02 -1.38
CA ALA A 297 -9.71 22.16 -1.55
C ALA A 297 -8.45 22.72 -0.85
N VAL A 298 -8.27 24.04 -0.84
CA VAL A 298 -7.19 24.72 -0.07
C VAL A 298 -7.32 24.39 1.43
N VAL A 299 -8.52 24.48 2.00
CA VAL A 299 -8.79 24.17 3.42
C VAL A 299 -8.65 22.66 3.71
N ALA A 300 -9.18 21.82 2.83
CA ALA A 300 -9.12 20.37 2.96
C ALA A 300 -7.68 19.83 2.86
N ASN A 301 -6.82 20.45 2.04
CA ASN A 301 -5.42 20.09 1.89
C ASN A 301 -4.67 20.12 3.23
N MET A 302 -4.95 21.13 4.07
CA MET A 302 -4.26 21.36 5.34
C MET A 302 -4.66 20.38 6.47
N ALA A 303 -5.44 19.33 6.18
CA ALA A 303 -5.86 18.35 7.19
C ALA A 303 -4.73 17.76 8.05
N PRO A 304 -3.61 17.33 7.47
CA PRO A 304 -2.46 16.87 8.27
C PRO A 304 -1.91 17.96 9.18
N GLU A 305 -1.95 19.22 8.74
CA GLU A 305 -1.42 20.37 9.48
C GLU A 305 -2.31 20.73 10.68
N TYR A 306 -3.63 20.50 10.64
CA TYR A 306 -4.46 20.54 11.86
C TYR A 306 -4.55 19.22 12.64
N GLY A 307 -4.03 18.13 12.09
CA GLY A 307 -3.93 16.82 12.75
C GLY A 307 -5.07 15.87 12.46
N ALA A 308 -6.04 16.27 11.66
CA ALA A 308 -7.15 15.42 11.28
C ALA A 308 -6.74 14.42 10.19
N THR A 309 -7.45 13.29 10.15
CA THR A 309 -7.32 12.31 9.06
C THR A 309 -7.92 12.86 7.77
N THR A 310 -8.98 13.67 7.86
CA THR A 310 -9.72 14.25 6.73
C THR A 310 -10.14 15.69 7.02
N GLY A 311 -10.39 16.49 5.98
CA GLY A 311 -11.16 17.74 6.04
C GLY A 311 -12.25 17.76 4.97
N TYR A 312 -13.42 17.21 5.28
CA TYR A 312 -14.44 16.86 4.29
C TYR A 312 -15.48 17.96 4.03
N PHE A 313 -15.68 18.31 2.76
CA PHE A 313 -16.76 19.19 2.30
C PHE A 313 -17.78 18.37 1.51
N PRO A 314 -19.05 18.28 1.96
CA PRO A 314 -20.10 17.62 1.20
C PRO A 314 -20.35 18.29 -0.17
N VAL A 315 -20.83 17.50 -1.12
CA VAL A 315 -21.03 17.92 -2.52
C VAL A 315 -22.25 18.83 -2.68
N ASP A 316 -22.08 19.95 -3.37
CA ASP A 316 -23.15 20.87 -3.75
C ASP A 316 -22.98 21.38 -5.20
N GLY A 317 -23.69 22.45 -5.55
CA GLY A 317 -23.59 23.10 -6.87
C GLY A 317 -22.17 23.57 -7.22
N ASN A 318 -21.40 24.08 -6.26
CA ASN A 318 -20.02 24.55 -6.51
C ASN A 318 -19.10 23.41 -6.93
N THR A 319 -19.33 22.20 -6.41
CA THR A 319 -18.61 20.99 -6.88
C THR A 319 -18.96 20.69 -8.34
N LEU A 320 -20.24 20.74 -8.71
CA LEU A 320 -20.65 20.49 -10.11
C LEU A 320 -20.09 21.56 -11.07
N ASP A 321 -20.03 22.81 -10.63
CA ASP A 321 -19.43 23.91 -11.39
C ASP A 321 -17.94 23.65 -11.63
N TYR A 322 -17.21 23.19 -10.62
CA TYR A 322 -15.81 22.81 -10.75
C TYR A 322 -15.59 21.64 -11.72
N LEU A 323 -16.44 20.61 -11.66
CA LEU A 323 -16.38 19.50 -12.63
C LEU A 323 -16.59 20.00 -14.07
N ARG A 324 -17.54 20.93 -14.29
CA ARG A 324 -17.73 21.58 -15.61
C ARG A 324 -16.51 22.40 -16.02
N GLN A 325 -15.98 23.22 -15.12
CA GLN A 325 -14.80 24.07 -15.38
C GLN A 325 -13.54 23.26 -15.71
N THR A 326 -13.40 22.05 -15.18
CA THR A 326 -12.27 21.14 -15.44
C THR A 326 -12.51 20.17 -16.61
N GLY A 327 -13.60 20.37 -17.37
CA GLY A 327 -13.88 19.63 -18.60
C GLY A 327 -14.42 18.21 -18.38
N ARG A 328 -15.09 17.94 -17.25
CA ARG A 328 -15.79 16.66 -17.06
C ARG A 328 -17.03 16.56 -17.94
N ASP A 329 -17.32 15.33 -18.35
CA ASP A 329 -18.46 15.03 -19.21
C ASP A 329 -19.81 15.36 -18.54
N ALA A 330 -20.75 15.91 -19.31
CA ALA A 330 -22.04 16.35 -18.80
C ALA A 330 -22.89 15.19 -18.22
N ALA A 331 -22.81 13.99 -18.79
CA ALA A 331 -23.53 12.82 -18.26
C ALA A 331 -22.93 12.34 -16.94
N ALA A 332 -21.61 12.41 -16.78
CA ALA A 332 -20.95 12.12 -15.50
C ALA A 332 -21.35 13.11 -14.40
N ILE A 333 -21.44 14.41 -14.72
CA ILE A 333 -21.87 15.46 -13.78
C ILE A 333 -23.33 15.25 -13.36
N GLU A 334 -24.18 14.88 -14.30
CA GLU A 334 -25.57 14.56 -14.02
C GLU A 334 -25.71 13.28 -13.18
N LEU A 335 -24.88 12.25 -13.42
CA LEU A 335 -24.79 11.07 -12.57
C LEU A 335 -24.42 11.44 -11.13
N VAL A 336 -23.42 12.31 -10.93
CA VAL A 336 -23.01 12.79 -9.60
C VAL A 336 -24.20 13.44 -8.89
N ARG A 337 -24.88 14.37 -9.55
CA ARG A 337 -26.04 15.07 -8.97
C ARG A 337 -27.15 14.10 -8.59
N ALA A 338 -27.58 13.26 -9.53
CA ALA A 338 -28.70 12.34 -9.34
C ALA A 338 -28.41 11.28 -8.27
N TYR A 339 -27.21 10.69 -8.29
CA TYR A 339 -26.78 9.70 -7.30
C TYR A 339 -26.76 10.29 -5.89
N LEU A 340 -26.10 11.43 -5.67
CA LEU A 340 -25.92 11.98 -4.33
C LEU A 340 -27.23 12.48 -3.73
N GLN A 341 -28.15 13.00 -4.55
CA GLN A 341 -29.49 13.36 -4.12
C GLN A 341 -30.29 12.11 -3.70
N GLN A 342 -30.29 11.05 -4.50
CA GLN A 342 -31.03 9.82 -4.19
C GLN A 342 -30.43 9.06 -3.00
N ALA A 343 -29.10 9.03 -2.86
CA ALA A 343 -28.40 8.35 -1.77
C ALA A 343 -28.43 9.10 -0.43
N GLY A 344 -28.90 10.36 -0.39
CA GLY A 344 -28.89 11.18 0.83
C GLY A 344 -27.52 11.71 1.22
N LEU A 345 -26.64 11.93 0.23
CA LEU A 345 -25.27 12.42 0.37
C LEU A 345 -25.07 13.86 -0.13
N TRP A 346 -26.08 14.44 -0.78
CA TRP A 346 -26.08 15.83 -1.22
C TRP A 346 -26.05 16.81 -0.04
N PHE A 347 -25.28 17.90 -0.16
CA PHE A 347 -25.16 18.90 0.90
C PHE A 347 -26.47 19.67 1.12
N ASP A 348 -26.86 19.79 2.38
CA ASP A 348 -27.92 20.70 2.84
C ASP A 348 -27.32 21.74 3.80
N PRO A 349 -27.28 23.03 3.45
CA PRO A 349 -26.70 24.07 4.28
C PRO A 349 -27.47 24.33 5.58
N ALA A 350 -28.73 23.86 5.68
CA ALA A 350 -29.55 23.96 6.89
C ALA A 350 -29.43 22.72 7.80
N ALA A 351 -28.84 21.63 7.32
CA ALA A 351 -28.71 20.41 8.09
C ALA A 351 -27.85 20.62 9.35
N GLN A 352 -28.22 19.94 10.43
CA GLN A 352 -27.45 19.88 11.67
C GLN A 352 -27.20 18.42 12.05
N PRO A 353 -26.24 17.75 11.38
CA PRO A 353 -25.82 16.42 11.79
C PRO A 353 -25.31 16.42 13.22
N ARG A 354 -25.39 15.27 13.90
CA ARG A 354 -24.70 15.08 15.17
C ARG A 354 -23.22 14.90 14.90
N TYR A 355 -22.39 15.71 15.54
CA TYR A 355 -20.94 15.57 15.56
C TYR A 355 -20.48 15.12 16.96
N THR A 356 -19.27 14.56 17.06
CA THR A 356 -18.62 14.29 18.34
C THR A 356 -18.44 15.59 19.11
N ARG A 357 -17.90 16.60 18.43
CA ARG A 357 -17.67 17.97 18.92
C ARG A 357 -17.84 18.93 17.74
N GLY A 358 -18.04 20.21 18.01
CA GLY A 358 -18.12 21.21 16.96
C GLY A 358 -17.45 22.54 17.32
N ILE A 359 -17.05 23.28 16.29
CA ILE A 359 -16.61 24.67 16.39
C ILE A 359 -17.31 25.53 15.35
N ASP A 360 -17.60 26.78 15.70
CA ASP A 360 -18.09 27.78 14.76
C ASP A 360 -16.92 28.68 14.28
N ILE A 361 -16.92 28.94 12.97
CA ILE A 361 -16.04 29.91 12.31
C ILE A 361 -16.92 30.87 11.50
N ASP A 362 -16.84 32.14 11.88
CA ASP A 362 -17.41 33.25 11.14
C ASP A 362 -16.42 33.69 10.05
N LEU A 363 -16.82 33.55 8.79
CA LEU A 363 -16.01 33.91 7.63
C LEU A 363 -15.82 35.44 7.52
N ASP A 364 -16.76 36.24 8.06
CA ASP A 364 -16.65 37.71 8.05
C ASP A 364 -15.53 38.20 8.99
N ALA A 365 -15.18 37.41 10.00
CA ALA A 365 -14.12 37.74 10.96
C ALA A 365 -12.70 37.42 10.45
N ILE A 366 -12.58 36.65 9.36
CA ILE A 366 -11.26 36.29 8.81
C ILE A 366 -10.59 37.55 8.23
N GLY A 367 -9.29 37.67 8.47
CA GLY A 367 -8.42 38.73 7.96
C GLY A 367 -7.26 38.17 7.15
N MET A 368 -6.38 39.04 6.67
CA MET A 368 -5.16 38.64 5.95
C MET A 368 -4.10 38.12 6.93
N HIS A 369 -3.77 36.83 6.81
CA HIS A 369 -2.93 36.10 7.74
C HIS A 369 -1.67 35.52 7.09
N VAL A 370 -0.71 35.22 7.95
CA VAL A 370 0.45 34.38 7.66
C VAL A 370 0.60 33.36 8.79
N ALA A 371 1.38 32.31 8.59
CA ALA A 371 1.74 31.40 9.67
C ALA A 371 3.25 31.14 9.73
N GLY A 372 3.84 31.23 10.91
CA GLY A 372 5.28 30.98 11.12
C GLY A 372 5.88 31.71 12.31
N PRO A 373 7.23 31.72 12.44
CA PRO A 373 8.21 31.36 11.40
C PRO A 373 8.61 29.88 11.35
N ARG A 374 8.04 29.02 12.20
CA ARG A 374 8.52 27.61 12.33
C ARG A 374 7.44 26.55 12.30
N ARG A 375 6.15 26.91 12.42
CA ARG A 375 5.05 25.93 12.42
C ARG A 375 3.81 26.46 11.69
N PRO A 376 3.01 25.58 11.04
CA PRO A 376 1.82 25.99 10.29
C PRO A 376 0.69 26.56 11.15
N GLN A 377 0.63 26.19 12.43
CA GLN A 377 -0.38 26.66 13.38
C GLN A 377 -0.03 27.98 14.07
N ASP A 378 1.17 28.52 13.83
CA ASP A 378 1.62 29.80 14.40
C ASP A 378 1.01 30.97 13.61
N LEU A 379 -0.32 31.12 13.70
CA LEU A 379 -1.09 32.13 12.98
C LEU A 379 -0.74 33.54 13.47
N LEU A 380 -0.49 34.43 12.52
CA LEU A 380 -0.20 35.84 12.74
C LEU A 380 -0.97 36.66 11.70
N ARG A 381 -1.29 37.92 12.02
CA ARG A 381 -1.62 38.89 10.96
C ARG A 381 -0.32 39.19 10.20
N HIS A 382 -0.41 39.49 8.92
CA HIS A 382 0.78 39.87 8.13
C HIS A 382 1.56 41.05 8.74
N THR A 383 0.86 41.98 9.43
CA THR A 383 1.47 43.12 10.14
C THR A 383 2.29 42.73 11.37
N ASP A 384 2.11 41.52 11.90
CA ASP A 384 2.77 41.05 13.13
C ASP A 384 4.08 40.27 12.84
N VAL A 385 4.42 40.02 11.56
CA VAL A 385 5.67 39.36 11.15
C VAL A 385 6.92 40.02 11.73
N PRO A 386 7.09 41.35 11.68
CA PRO A 386 8.29 42.00 12.23
C PRO A 386 8.44 41.75 13.73
N ALA A 387 7.33 41.80 14.47
CA ALA A 387 7.34 41.53 15.90
C ALA A 387 7.68 40.08 16.21
N ALA A 388 7.21 39.12 15.39
CA ALA A 388 7.56 37.71 15.52
C ALA A 388 9.06 37.46 15.27
N LEU A 389 9.63 38.09 14.24
CA LEU A 389 11.06 37.98 13.92
C LEU A 389 11.95 38.63 14.99
N ARG A 390 11.64 39.85 15.42
CA ARG A 390 12.39 40.57 16.47
C ARG A 390 12.45 39.82 17.80
N LYS A 391 11.43 39.01 18.13
CA LYS A 391 11.41 38.18 19.34
C LYS A 391 12.46 37.06 19.30
N LEU A 392 12.91 36.64 18.12
CA LEU A 392 13.87 35.54 17.97
C LEU A 392 15.32 35.95 18.21
N ASP A 393 15.60 37.25 18.32
CA ASP A 393 16.95 37.80 18.32
C ASP A 393 17.13 38.82 19.45
N LYS A 394 18.24 38.68 20.20
CA LYS A 394 18.64 39.63 21.26
C LYS A 394 19.81 40.53 20.84
N ALA A 395 20.41 40.30 19.67
CA ALA A 395 21.55 41.05 19.16
C ALA A 395 21.11 42.30 18.35
N PRO A 396 21.87 43.41 18.40
CA PRO A 396 21.60 44.59 17.58
C PRO A 396 21.74 44.28 16.08
N PRO A 397 21.01 45.01 15.20
CA PRO A 397 21.09 44.80 13.77
C PRO A 397 22.52 45.08 13.25
N PRO A 398 23.00 44.36 12.23
CA PRO A 398 24.25 44.69 11.56
C PRO A 398 24.15 46.11 10.99
N SER A 399 25.06 47.00 11.38
CA SER A 399 25.09 48.36 10.84
C SER A 399 25.85 48.38 9.51
N GLY A 400 25.15 48.68 8.40
CA GLY A 400 25.78 49.18 7.17
C GLY A 400 25.93 48.21 5.99
N GLY A 401 25.24 47.06 5.96
CA GLY A 401 25.19 46.17 4.79
C GLY A 401 24.11 46.53 3.76
N ALA A 402 24.28 46.13 2.50
CA ALA A 402 23.28 46.31 1.43
C ALA A 402 22.03 45.42 1.56
N MET A 403 22.07 44.43 2.45
CA MET A 403 21.01 43.43 2.66
C MET A 403 20.39 43.62 4.06
N PRO A 404 19.06 43.51 4.21
CA PRO A 404 18.41 43.66 5.52
C PRO A 404 18.78 42.51 6.46
N ARG A 405 18.44 42.65 7.75
CA ARG A 405 18.66 41.64 8.79
C ARG A 405 17.96 40.31 8.48
N TYR A 406 16.72 40.38 8.03
CA TYR A 406 15.89 39.24 7.66
C TYR A 406 15.56 39.28 6.17
N PRO A 407 16.54 39.07 5.28
CA PRO A 407 16.29 39.13 3.85
C PRO A 407 15.37 37.98 3.45
N VAL A 408 14.43 38.28 2.55
CA VAL A 408 13.66 37.23 1.88
C VAL A 408 14.61 36.50 0.93
N ALA A 409 15.06 35.31 1.32
CA ALA A 409 15.97 34.51 0.52
C ALA A 409 15.23 33.71 -0.56
N ILE A 410 14.04 33.22 -0.23
CA ILE A 410 13.19 32.44 -1.13
C ILE A 410 11.79 33.05 -1.08
N ALA A 411 11.22 33.32 -2.25
CA ALA A 411 9.80 33.67 -2.42
C ALA A 411 9.16 32.72 -3.43
N ALA A 412 8.39 31.74 -2.96
CA ALA A 412 7.90 30.65 -3.79
C ALA A 412 6.36 30.60 -3.85
N ILE A 413 5.83 30.78 -5.06
CA ILE A 413 4.46 30.37 -5.38
C ILE A 413 4.51 28.88 -5.75
N THR A 414 4.09 28.01 -4.83
CA THR A 414 4.32 26.56 -4.90
C THR A 414 3.19 25.81 -4.22
N SER A 415 3.27 24.48 -4.19
CA SER A 415 2.31 23.56 -3.56
C SER A 415 0.97 23.44 -4.28
N CYS A 416 0.44 22.22 -4.31
CA CYS A 416 -0.96 21.97 -4.67
C CYS A 416 -1.95 22.77 -3.80
N THR A 417 -1.59 23.08 -2.55
CA THR A 417 -2.46 23.80 -1.60
C THR A 417 -3.10 25.04 -2.22
N ASN A 418 -2.29 25.89 -2.87
CA ASN A 418 -2.75 27.17 -3.39
C ASN A 418 -2.69 27.26 -4.93
N THR A 419 -1.83 26.47 -5.59
CA THR A 419 -1.63 26.59 -7.05
C THR A 419 -2.62 25.77 -7.88
N SER A 420 -3.48 24.97 -7.24
CA SER A 420 -4.59 24.27 -7.90
C SER A 420 -5.86 25.11 -7.98
N ASP A 421 -5.93 26.25 -7.29
CA ASP A 421 -7.00 27.23 -7.47
C ASP A 421 -6.53 28.32 -8.45
N PRO A 422 -7.09 28.39 -9.67
CA PRO A 422 -6.75 29.44 -10.63
C PRO A 422 -6.96 30.85 -10.07
N GLY A 423 -7.92 31.06 -9.17
CA GLY A 423 -8.19 32.36 -8.57
C GLY A 423 -7.00 32.92 -7.78
N LEU A 424 -6.30 32.07 -7.04
CA LEU A 424 -5.12 32.47 -6.25
C LEU A 424 -3.91 32.80 -7.14
N LEU A 425 -3.72 32.04 -8.23
CA LEU A 425 -2.67 32.34 -9.22
C LEU A 425 -2.94 33.63 -9.98
N VAL A 426 -4.19 33.88 -10.37
CA VAL A 426 -4.62 35.13 -10.99
C VAL A 426 -4.44 36.30 -10.02
N ALA A 427 -4.79 36.14 -8.74
CA ALA A 427 -4.57 37.18 -7.73
C ALA A 427 -3.09 37.56 -7.60
N ALA A 428 -2.18 36.58 -7.54
CA ALA A 428 -0.75 36.83 -7.52
C ALA A 428 -0.25 37.55 -8.78
N ALA A 429 -0.75 37.14 -9.94
CA ALA A 429 -0.38 37.75 -11.20
C ALA A 429 -0.91 39.19 -11.34
N LEU A 430 -2.05 39.52 -10.73
CA LEU A 430 -2.56 40.88 -10.69
C LEU A 430 -1.71 41.80 -9.79
N VAL A 431 -1.22 41.29 -8.66
CA VAL A 431 -0.21 42.02 -7.84
C VAL A 431 1.04 42.28 -8.68
N ALA A 432 1.54 41.25 -9.39
CA ALA A 432 2.69 41.37 -10.29
C ALA A 432 2.45 42.39 -11.42
N ARG A 433 1.26 42.40 -12.03
CA ARG A 433 0.85 43.36 -13.06
C ARG A 433 0.88 44.80 -12.54
N LYS A 434 0.29 45.04 -11.37
CA LYS A 434 0.25 46.38 -10.75
C LYS A 434 1.67 46.83 -10.37
N ALA A 435 2.48 45.93 -9.82
CA ALA A 435 3.89 46.19 -9.51
C ALA A 435 4.71 46.54 -10.76
N ARG A 436 4.55 45.77 -11.85
CA ARG A 436 5.20 46.03 -13.15
C ARG A 436 4.81 47.39 -13.72
N LYS A 437 3.52 47.73 -13.69
CA LYS A 437 3.02 49.05 -14.16
C LYS A 437 3.59 50.22 -13.37
N LEU A 438 3.87 50.02 -12.08
CA LEU A 438 4.49 51.01 -11.19
C LEU A 438 6.02 50.97 -11.22
N GLY A 439 6.62 50.08 -12.01
CA GLY A 439 8.08 49.96 -12.18
C GLY A 439 8.81 49.34 -10.98
N LEU A 440 8.10 48.64 -10.09
CA LEU A 440 8.72 47.92 -8.97
C LEU A 440 9.54 46.73 -9.48
N ARG A 441 10.63 46.40 -8.76
CA ARG A 441 11.50 45.26 -9.06
C ARG A 441 11.82 44.48 -7.80
N VAL A 442 11.91 43.15 -7.94
CA VAL A 442 12.37 42.26 -6.87
C VAL A 442 13.89 42.42 -6.69
N PRO A 443 14.40 42.54 -5.46
CA PRO A 443 15.84 42.59 -5.21
C PRO A 443 16.57 41.32 -5.67
N SER A 444 17.81 41.46 -6.15
CA SER A 444 18.57 40.36 -6.79
C SER A 444 18.93 39.19 -5.88
N TRP A 445 18.85 39.36 -4.55
CA TRP A 445 19.09 38.30 -3.59
C TRP A 445 17.87 37.41 -3.32
N VAL A 446 16.69 37.77 -3.83
CA VAL A 446 15.47 36.98 -3.63
C VAL A 446 15.36 35.91 -4.71
N LYS A 447 15.35 34.64 -4.31
CA LYS A 447 15.07 33.51 -5.21
C LYS A 447 13.56 33.35 -5.41
N THR A 448 13.04 33.85 -6.52
CA THR A 448 11.62 33.76 -6.88
C THR A 448 11.32 32.52 -7.73
N SER A 449 10.19 31.86 -7.47
CA SER A 449 9.75 30.72 -8.28
C SER A 449 8.23 30.57 -8.33
N LEU A 450 7.73 30.15 -9.50
CA LEU A 450 6.35 29.69 -9.68
C LEU A 450 6.37 28.20 -10.09
N GLY A 451 5.89 27.33 -9.22
CA GLY A 451 5.69 25.91 -9.49
C GLY A 451 4.20 25.57 -9.49
N PRO A 452 3.49 25.71 -10.63
CA PRO A 452 2.06 25.44 -10.69
C PRO A 452 1.75 23.96 -10.50
N GLY A 453 0.65 23.67 -9.81
CA GLY A 453 0.15 22.32 -9.64
C GLY A 453 -0.41 21.71 -10.92
N SER A 454 -0.89 22.54 -11.86
CA SER A 454 -1.52 22.13 -13.11
C SER A 454 -0.74 22.63 -14.32
N PRO A 455 -0.52 21.81 -15.37
CA PRO A 455 0.02 22.27 -16.65
C PRO A 455 -0.93 23.24 -17.37
N ALA A 456 -2.23 23.23 -17.05
CA ALA A 456 -3.19 24.18 -17.62
C ALA A 456 -2.96 25.62 -17.14
N ALA A 457 -2.21 25.82 -16.04
CA ALA A 457 -1.92 27.13 -15.49
C ALA A 457 -1.25 28.08 -16.48
N ALA A 458 -0.27 27.58 -17.24
CA ALA A 458 0.38 28.39 -18.26
C ALA A 458 -0.61 28.89 -19.32
N ALA A 459 -1.54 28.03 -19.76
CA ALA A 459 -2.50 28.37 -20.81
C ALA A 459 -3.46 29.49 -20.40
N TYR A 460 -4.08 29.39 -19.21
CA TYR A 460 -5.01 30.43 -18.78
C TYR A 460 -4.31 31.73 -18.34
N LEU A 461 -3.11 31.66 -17.73
CA LEU A 461 -2.34 32.86 -17.38
C LEU A 461 -1.86 33.59 -18.63
N GLN A 462 -1.42 32.86 -19.65
CA GLN A 462 -1.02 33.45 -20.92
C GLN A 462 -2.21 34.13 -21.61
N ARG A 463 -3.37 33.46 -21.68
CA ARG A 463 -4.57 34.00 -22.33
C ARG A 463 -5.17 35.20 -21.60
N ALA A 464 -5.04 35.27 -20.27
CA ALA A 464 -5.39 36.42 -19.47
C ALA A 464 -4.35 37.57 -19.54
N GLY A 465 -3.23 37.38 -20.26
CA GLY A 465 -2.15 38.36 -20.38
C GLY A 465 -1.41 38.58 -19.06
N LEU A 466 -1.28 37.54 -18.23
CA LEU A 466 -0.74 37.60 -16.86
C LEU A 466 0.63 36.92 -16.72
N LEU A 467 1.01 36.04 -17.66
CA LEU A 467 2.25 35.28 -17.56
C LEU A 467 3.50 36.18 -17.64
N GLU A 468 3.51 37.16 -18.55
CA GLU A 468 4.61 38.13 -18.64
C GLU A 468 4.68 39.05 -17.42
N ASP A 469 3.54 39.34 -16.80
CA ASP A 469 3.50 40.18 -15.59
C ASP A 469 4.18 39.48 -14.42
N LEU A 470 3.95 38.16 -14.24
CA LEU A 470 4.66 37.33 -13.27
C LEU A 470 6.16 37.23 -13.58
N SER A 471 6.52 36.99 -14.84
CA SER A 471 7.93 36.92 -15.29
C SER A 471 8.68 38.24 -15.03
N ALA A 472 8.03 39.38 -15.24
CA ALA A 472 8.63 40.70 -15.02
C ALA A 472 9.07 40.96 -13.56
N VAL A 473 8.48 40.24 -12.59
CA VAL A 473 8.86 40.27 -11.17
C VAL A 473 9.54 38.96 -10.72
N GLY A 474 10.06 38.16 -11.66
CA GLY A 474 10.89 36.98 -11.41
C GLY A 474 10.13 35.68 -11.13
N PHE A 475 8.81 35.66 -11.21
CA PHE A 475 7.99 34.46 -10.99
C PHE A 475 7.76 33.67 -12.28
N ASP A 476 8.84 33.34 -12.99
CA ASP A 476 8.80 32.42 -14.11
C ASP A 476 8.40 31.01 -13.65
N ILE A 477 7.74 30.26 -14.55
CA ILE A 477 7.41 28.86 -14.30
C ILE A 477 8.70 28.06 -14.23
N VAL A 478 8.97 27.45 -13.08
CA VAL A 478 10.16 26.61 -12.84
C VAL A 478 9.92 25.12 -13.13
N GLY A 479 8.66 24.77 -13.42
CA GLY A 479 8.18 23.43 -13.76
C GLY A 479 6.93 23.04 -12.97
N TYR A 480 6.38 21.86 -13.26
CA TYR A 480 5.10 21.39 -12.70
C TYR A 480 5.36 20.23 -11.73
N GLY A 481 5.57 20.56 -10.45
CA GLY A 481 5.88 19.60 -9.40
C GLY A 481 5.93 20.26 -8.01
N CYS A 482 6.14 19.45 -6.97
CA CYS A 482 6.12 19.90 -5.58
C CYS A 482 7.20 20.95 -5.26
N THR A 483 8.36 20.90 -5.95
CA THR A 483 9.42 21.91 -5.90
C THR A 483 9.76 22.37 -4.47
N THR A 484 9.71 23.67 -4.19
CA THR A 484 10.03 24.27 -2.89
C THR A 484 9.13 23.76 -1.75
N CYS A 485 7.87 23.36 -2.02
CA CYS A 485 6.94 22.86 -0.99
C CYS A 485 7.47 21.59 -0.29
N ILE A 486 8.18 20.72 -1.01
CA ILE A 486 8.74 19.48 -0.45
C ILE A 486 10.19 19.67 0.04
N GLY A 487 10.76 20.86 -0.12
CA GLY A 487 12.16 21.15 0.20
C GLY A 487 13.12 21.03 -0.99
N ASN A 488 12.61 20.78 -2.20
CA ASN A 488 13.43 20.75 -3.43
C ASN A 488 13.62 22.17 -3.98
N SER A 489 14.03 23.10 -3.13
CA SER A 489 14.20 24.50 -3.46
C SER A 489 15.45 24.80 -4.30
N GLY A 490 16.34 23.83 -4.52
CA GLY A 490 17.66 24.03 -5.14
C GLY A 490 18.56 24.96 -4.31
N PRO A 491 19.74 25.34 -4.81
CA PRO A 491 20.72 26.14 -4.07
C PRO A 491 20.22 27.57 -3.79
N LEU A 492 20.61 28.14 -2.65
CA LEU A 492 20.40 29.56 -2.36
C LEU A 492 21.24 30.45 -3.30
N PRO A 493 20.82 31.70 -3.56
CA PRO A 493 21.67 32.67 -4.23
C PRO A 493 23.02 32.82 -3.51
N GLY A 494 24.13 32.87 -4.25
CA GLY A 494 25.48 32.92 -3.65
C GLY A 494 25.65 34.04 -2.62
N VAL A 495 25.08 35.22 -2.91
CA VAL A 495 25.08 36.38 -1.99
C VAL A 495 24.36 36.12 -0.66
N ILE A 496 23.33 35.26 -0.63
CA ILE A 496 22.65 34.85 0.60
C ILE A 496 23.51 33.85 1.34
N ALA A 497 24.07 32.85 0.65
CA ALA A 497 24.90 31.82 1.25
C ALA A 497 26.16 32.41 1.91
N GLU A 498 26.84 33.34 1.24
CA GLU A 498 28.01 34.06 1.76
C GLU A 498 27.66 34.91 2.99
N ALA A 499 26.58 35.69 2.92
CA ALA A 499 26.18 36.57 4.03
C ALA A 499 25.67 35.79 5.25
N ALA A 500 24.96 34.68 5.04
CA ALA A 500 24.52 33.80 6.11
C ALA A 500 25.71 33.07 6.77
N GLY A 501 26.67 32.58 5.99
CA GLY A 501 27.89 31.94 6.48
C GLY A 501 28.77 32.89 7.32
N ALA A 502 28.76 34.19 7.00
CA ALA A 502 29.44 35.22 7.79
C ALA A 502 28.69 35.61 9.09
N GLY A 503 27.48 35.08 9.33
CA GLY A 503 26.66 35.39 10.52
C GLY A 503 26.00 36.78 10.50
N GLY A 504 25.96 37.45 9.34
CA GLY A 504 25.47 38.82 9.20
C GLY A 504 23.97 38.97 8.95
N ILE A 505 23.27 37.89 8.63
CA ILE A 505 21.83 37.88 8.30
C ILE A 505 21.15 36.62 8.83
N ARG A 506 19.82 36.65 8.90
CA ARG A 506 18.96 35.48 9.15
C ARG A 506 17.94 35.36 8.02
N PRO A 507 18.27 34.66 6.92
CA PRO A 507 17.42 34.64 5.74
C PRO A 507 16.09 33.91 5.98
N VAL A 508 15.03 34.38 5.33
CA VAL A 508 13.64 33.89 5.53
C VAL A 508 13.06 33.39 4.21
N ALA A 509 12.34 32.28 4.25
CA ALA A 509 11.52 31.82 3.13
C ALA A 509 10.05 32.28 3.27
N MET A 510 9.50 32.87 2.21
CA MET A 510 8.08 33.21 2.08
C MET A 510 7.45 32.30 1.04
N LEU A 511 6.44 31.51 1.40
CA LEU A 511 5.88 30.54 0.46
C LEU A 511 4.39 30.32 0.63
N SER A 512 3.76 29.90 -0.45
CA SER A 512 2.35 29.45 -0.49
C SER A 512 2.21 27.94 -0.31
N GLY A 513 3.13 27.35 0.46
CA GLY A 513 3.05 25.95 0.87
C GLY A 513 2.13 25.71 2.05
N ASN A 514 2.26 24.54 2.66
CA ASN A 514 1.50 24.11 3.84
C ASN A 514 2.40 23.77 5.06
N ARG A 515 3.72 23.63 4.88
CA ARG A 515 4.68 23.34 5.96
C ARG A 515 5.84 24.32 5.95
N ASN A 516 6.27 24.74 7.15
CA ASN A 516 7.36 25.70 7.37
C ASN A 516 8.24 25.34 8.58
N PHE A 517 8.38 24.04 8.87
CA PHE A 517 9.32 23.57 9.89
C PHE A 517 10.77 23.96 9.54
N SER A 518 11.61 24.21 10.54
CA SER A 518 13.02 24.59 10.31
C SER A 518 13.75 23.51 9.49
N GLY A 519 14.52 23.93 8.48
CA GLY A 519 15.22 23.03 7.55
C GLY A 519 14.32 22.33 6.51
N ARG A 520 12.98 22.49 6.58
CA ARG A 520 12.05 21.83 5.66
C ARG A 520 12.08 22.44 4.26
N ILE A 521 12.18 23.77 4.17
CA ILE A 521 12.09 24.50 2.89
C ILE A 521 13.43 24.46 2.16
N HIS A 522 14.51 24.68 2.90
CA HIS A 522 15.89 24.58 2.46
C HIS A 522 16.72 24.19 3.70
N PRO A 523 17.73 23.30 3.58
CA PRO A 523 18.54 22.87 4.73
C PRO A 523 19.20 24.03 5.49
N ASP A 524 19.61 25.08 4.78
CA ASP A 524 20.26 26.27 5.36
C ASP A 524 19.30 27.36 5.87
N LEU A 525 17.98 27.13 5.87
CA LEU A 525 16.99 28.12 6.35
C LEU A 525 16.22 27.60 7.57
N ASP A 526 16.27 28.35 8.68
CA ASP A 526 15.56 28.04 9.92
C ASP A 526 14.20 28.74 10.06
N LEU A 527 13.93 29.77 9.24
CA LEU A 527 12.75 30.63 9.29
C LEU A 527 11.95 30.60 7.99
N ALA A 528 10.65 30.36 8.09
CA ALA A 528 9.73 30.39 6.95
C ALA A 528 8.30 30.78 7.34
N PHE A 529 7.62 31.54 6.47
CA PHE A 529 6.20 31.88 6.63
C PHE A 529 5.34 31.34 5.49
N LEU A 530 4.19 30.78 5.87
CA LEU A 530 3.12 30.36 4.97
C LEU A 530 2.16 31.53 4.73
N MET A 531 1.78 31.76 3.47
CA MET A 531 0.88 32.86 3.10
C MET A 531 0.25 32.66 1.71
N SER A 532 -0.74 33.50 1.38
CA SER A 532 -1.36 33.49 0.06
C SER A 532 -0.35 33.83 -1.06
N PRO A 533 -0.52 33.28 -2.30
CA PRO A 533 0.32 33.62 -3.44
C PRO A 533 0.55 35.13 -3.71
N PRO A 534 -0.46 36.01 -3.67
CA PRO A 534 -0.21 37.45 -3.85
C PRO A 534 0.65 38.07 -2.75
N LEU A 535 0.54 37.59 -1.50
CA LEU A 535 1.38 38.08 -0.41
C LEU A 535 2.84 37.62 -0.56
N VAL A 536 3.08 36.44 -1.15
CA VAL A 536 4.44 36.00 -1.53
C VAL A 536 5.07 37.00 -2.52
N VAL A 537 4.31 37.44 -3.53
CA VAL A 537 4.81 38.45 -4.50
C VAL A 537 5.11 39.77 -3.79
N ALA A 538 4.25 40.22 -2.88
CA ALA A 538 4.47 41.46 -2.13
C ALA A 538 5.73 41.42 -1.26
N TYR A 539 5.97 40.33 -0.51
CA TYR A 539 7.21 40.18 0.27
C TYR A 539 8.44 39.99 -0.61
N ALA A 540 8.33 39.36 -1.79
CA ALA A 540 9.42 39.28 -2.75
C ALA A 540 9.85 40.67 -3.23
N LEU A 541 8.88 41.54 -3.57
CA LEU A 541 9.12 42.92 -3.97
C LEU A 541 9.77 43.74 -2.84
N ALA A 542 9.35 43.52 -1.59
CA ALA A 542 9.94 44.17 -0.43
C ALA A 542 11.39 43.72 -0.15
N GLY A 543 11.69 42.43 -0.37
CA GLY A 543 13.01 41.82 -0.15
C GLY A 543 13.44 41.71 1.32
N ASP A 544 12.60 42.17 2.25
CA ASP A 544 12.82 42.23 3.69
C ASP A 544 11.60 41.65 4.41
N ALA A 545 11.82 40.54 5.14
CA ALA A 545 10.78 39.89 5.92
C ALA A 545 10.37 40.71 7.15
N GLU A 546 11.23 41.60 7.65
CA GLU A 546 10.95 42.45 8.81
C GLU A 546 10.15 43.71 8.46
N ARG A 547 9.85 43.94 7.17
CA ARG A 547 9.05 45.09 6.75
C ARG A 547 7.57 44.90 7.10
N ASN A 548 6.97 45.89 7.76
CA ASN A 548 5.55 45.90 8.05
C ASN A 548 4.74 46.38 6.84
N LEU A 549 4.32 45.47 5.96
CA LEU A 549 3.58 45.80 4.74
C LEU A 549 2.20 46.45 4.97
N GLY A 550 1.71 46.52 6.22
CA GLY A 550 0.49 47.27 6.55
C GLY A 550 0.72 48.77 6.80
N THR A 551 1.96 49.21 7.03
CA THR A 551 2.29 50.61 7.35
C THR A 551 3.49 51.15 6.57
N GLU A 552 4.34 50.28 6.04
CA GLU A 552 5.54 50.60 5.28
C GLU A 552 5.32 50.25 3.80
N PRO A 553 5.93 51.00 2.86
CA PRO A 553 5.77 50.74 1.44
C PRO A 553 6.38 49.39 1.03
N VAL A 554 5.72 48.68 0.13
CA VAL A 554 6.26 47.46 -0.50
C VAL A 554 7.55 47.78 -1.23
N GLY A 555 7.59 48.91 -1.94
CA GLY A 555 8.78 49.41 -2.62
C GLY A 555 8.60 50.85 -3.10
N GLY A 556 9.59 51.37 -3.81
CA GLY A 556 9.55 52.68 -4.45
C GLY A 556 9.49 52.55 -5.97
N THR A 557 8.71 53.40 -6.63
CA THR A 557 8.76 53.57 -8.09
C THR A 557 10.14 54.10 -8.52
N PRO A 558 10.49 54.06 -9.83
CA PRO A 558 11.77 54.60 -10.31
C PRO A 558 12.03 56.08 -9.97
N ASP A 559 10.98 56.88 -9.81
CA ASP A 559 11.01 58.28 -9.37
C ASP A 559 10.96 58.46 -7.83
N GLY A 560 10.97 57.37 -7.07
CA GLY A 560 11.07 57.38 -5.60
C GLY A 560 9.75 57.49 -4.85
N LYS A 561 8.60 57.39 -5.52
CA LYS A 561 7.29 57.41 -4.86
C LYS A 561 7.06 56.10 -4.09
N PRO A 562 6.65 56.13 -2.81
CA PRO A 562 6.31 54.93 -2.06
C PRO A 562 5.05 54.27 -2.65
N VAL A 563 5.07 52.94 -2.76
CA VAL A 563 3.92 52.12 -3.18
C VAL A 563 3.50 51.21 -2.02
N TYR A 564 2.25 51.31 -1.60
CA TYR A 564 1.69 50.54 -0.49
C TYR A 564 0.98 49.26 -0.97
N LEU A 565 0.73 48.33 -0.04
CA LEU A 565 0.15 47.02 -0.36
C LEU A 565 -1.26 47.11 -0.95
N ASP A 566 -2.08 48.05 -0.47
CA ASP A 566 -3.45 48.29 -0.93
C ASP A 566 -3.51 48.78 -2.39
N GLU A 567 -2.51 49.55 -2.84
CA GLU A 567 -2.37 49.96 -4.24
C GLU A 567 -2.10 48.77 -5.18
N LEU A 568 -1.52 47.68 -4.65
CA LEU A 568 -1.21 46.46 -5.41
C LEU A 568 -2.27 45.38 -5.26
N TRP A 569 -3.10 45.41 -4.22
CA TRP A 569 -4.00 44.30 -3.91
C TRP A 569 -5.15 44.19 -4.92
N PRO A 570 -5.47 42.98 -5.44
CA PRO A 570 -6.56 42.81 -6.39
C PRO A 570 -7.93 42.75 -5.71
N SER A 571 -8.94 43.30 -6.37
CA SER A 571 -10.35 43.08 -6.01
C SER A 571 -10.87 41.75 -6.58
N ARG A 572 -11.96 41.24 -6.01
CA ARG A 572 -12.64 40.04 -6.54
C ARG A 572 -13.07 40.21 -8.00
N ALA A 573 -13.57 41.39 -8.36
CA ALA A 573 -14.00 41.70 -9.72
C ALA A 573 -12.85 41.63 -10.72
N GLU A 574 -11.65 42.12 -10.36
CA GLU A 574 -10.45 42.00 -11.21
C GLU A 574 -10.04 40.52 -11.39
N ILE A 575 -10.10 39.72 -10.32
CA ILE A 575 -9.80 38.29 -10.38
C ILE A 575 -10.79 37.56 -11.29
N THR A 576 -12.10 37.74 -11.07
CA THR A 576 -13.16 37.11 -11.88
C THR A 576 -13.04 37.50 -13.35
N ALA A 577 -12.82 38.78 -13.67
CA ALA A 577 -12.67 39.21 -15.06
C ALA A 577 -11.49 38.53 -15.77
N CYS A 578 -10.36 38.34 -15.08
CA CYS A 578 -9.22 37.62 -15.62
C CYS A 578 -9.47 36.10 -15.72
N LEU A 579 -10.25 35.51 -14.81
CA LEU A 579 -10.67 34.11 -14.91
C LEU A 579 -11.61 33.89 -16.11
N ASP A 580 -12.59 34.77 -16.33
CA ASP A 580 -13.52 34.67 -17.47
C ASP A 580 -12.79 34.81 -18.81
N GLN A 581 -11.83 35.73 -18.88
CA GLN A 581 -10.94 35.88 -20.03
C GLN A 581 -10.03 34.64 -20.21
N GLY A 582 -9.49 34.16 -19.10
CA GLY A 582 -8.58 33.04 -18.99
C GLY A 582 -9.29 31.71 -19.18
N LEU A 583 -9.86 31.11 -18.16
CA LEU A 583 -10.25 29.70 -18.11
C LEU A 583 -11.06 29.15 -19.29
N ARG A 584 -10.68 27.96 -19.77
CA ARG A 584 -11.40 27.19 -20.78
C ARG A 584 -11.42 25.72 -20.35
N PRO A 585 -12.59 25.05 -20.26
CA PRO A 585 -12.67 23.66 -19.82
C PRO A 585 -11.80 22.68 -20.60
N GLU A 586 -11.59 22.94 -21.89
CA GLU A 586 -10.83 22.07 -22.79
C GLU A 586 -9.32 22.11 -22.50
N ASP A 587 -8.82 23.17 -21.86
CA ASP A 587 -7.40 23.33 -21.56
C ASP A 587 -6.91 22.28 -20.56
N PHE A 588 -7.71 21.96 -19.55
CA PHE A 588 -7.34 20.99 -18.51
C PHE A 588 -6.97 19.63 -19.15
N PRO A 589 -7.90 18.86 -19.74
CA PRO A 589 -7.55 17.57 -20.33
C PRO A 589 -6.56 17.68 -21.51
N ARG A 590 -6.53 18.81 -22.25
CA ARG A 590 -5.58 19.00 -23.35
C ARG A 590 -4.14 19.12 -22.85
N GLU A 591 -3.89 20.00 -21.88
CA GLU A 591 -2.53 20.25 -21.37
C GLU A 591 -2.02 19.05 -20.56
N PHE A 592 -2.87 18.34 -19.81
CA PHE A 592 -2.47 17.07 -19.18
C PHE A 592 -2.06 16.04 -20.23
N ARG A 593 -2.87 15.80 -21.29
CA ARG A 593 -2.51 14.86 -22.37
C ARG A 593 -1.21 15.25 -23.06
N ARG A 594 -0.94 16.54 -23.23
CA ARG A 594 0.32 17.05 -23.79
C ARG A 594 1.49 16.74 -22.84
N ALA A 595 1.35 17.04 -21.56
CA ALA A 595 2.38 16.79 -20.56
C ALA A 595 2.67 15.29 -20.37
N SER A 596 1.66 14.42 -20.45
CA SER A 596 1.84 12.96 -20.40
C SER A 596 2.63 12.39 -21.59
N ARG A 597 2.78 13.15 -22.68
CA ARG A 597 3.62 12.79 -23.84
C ARG A 597 5.02 13.42 -23.75
N ASN A 598 5.57 13.52 -22.53
CA ASN A 598 6.91 14.06 -22.30
C ASN A 598 7.96 13.29 -23.12
N PRO A 599 8.69 13.95 -24.05
CA PRO A 599 9.64 13.28 -24.94
C PRO A 599 10.87 12.75 -24.20
N LEU A 600 11.33 13.44 -23.14
CA LEU A 600 12.47 12.99 -22.33
C LEU A 600 12.13 11.71 -21.58
N TRP A 601 10.92 11.60 -21.04
CA TRP A 601 10.39 10.36 -20.47
C TRP A 601 10.21 9.26 -21.54
N GLY A 602 9.67 9.64 -22.70
CA GLY A 602 9.48 8.75 -23.84
C GLY A 602 10.78 8.12 -24.36
N ALA A 603 11.89 8.84 -24.26
CA ALA A 603 13.21 8.40 -24.71
C ALA A 603 13.93 7.43 -23.74
N LEU A 604 13.48 7.31 -22.48
CA LEU A 604 14.07 6.35 -21.54
C LEU A 604 13.87 4.93 -22.04
N ASP A 605 14.88 4.07 -21.95
CA ASP A 605 14.70 2.65 -22.25
C ASP A 605 14.10 1.90 -21.05
N ALA A 606 13.06 1.09 -21.28
CA ALA A 606 12.39 0.34 -20.23
C ALA A 606 11.85 -1.00 -20.75
N PRO A 607 12.29 -2.14 -20.17
CA PRO A 607 11.85 -3.46 -20.58
C PRO A 607 10.36 -3.70 -20.27
N LYS A 608 9.77 -4.72 -20.90
CA LYS A 608 8.40 -5.21 -20.64
C LYS A 608 8.41 -6.63 -20.05
N SER A 609 9.53 -7.05 -19.47
CA SER A 609 9.64 -8.37 -18.83
C SER A 609 8.81 -8.43 -17.55
N ALA A 610 8.31 -9.63 -17.22
CA ALA A 610 7.55 -9.86 -15.99
C ALA A 610 8.40 -9.64 -14.73
N LEU A 611 9.68 -10.04 -14.80
CA LEU A 611 10.72 -9.77 -13.79
C LEU A 611 11.49 -8.50 -14.15
N PHE A 612 11.91 -7.74 -13.14
CA PHE A 612 12.74 -6.57 -13.34
C PHE A 612 14.22 -6.99 -13.48
N PRO A 613 14.96 -6.54 -14.51
CA PRO A 613 16.37 -6.88 -14.67
C PRO A 613 17.24 -6.02 -13.74
N TRP A 614 17.44 -6.49 -12.51
CA TRP A 614 18.29 -5.82 -11.53
C TRP A 614 19.74 -5.68 -12.03
N ASP A 615 20.30 -4.48 -11.89
CA ASP A 615 21.72 -4.21 -12.15
C ASP A 615 22.54 -4.29 -10.84
N PRO A 616 23.51 -5.22 -10.73
CA PRO A 616 24.37 -5.30 -9.57
C PRO A 616 25.21 -4.05 -9.28
N ALA A 617 25.46 -3.20 -10.29
CA ALA A 617 26.17 -1.93 -10.14
C ALA A 617 25.27 -0.77 -9.73
N SER A 618 23.95 -0.97 -9.71
CA SER A 618 22.98 0.08 -9.38
C SER A 618 23.21 0.66 -7.99
N THR A 619 23.27 1.98 -7.92
CA THR A 619 23.25 2.77 -6.68
C THR A 619 21.83 3.22 -6.30
N THR A 620 20.82 3.01 -7.17
CA THR A 620 19.43 3.49 -6.97
C THR A 620 18.42 2.38 -6.69
N LEU A 621 18.62 1.19 -7.25
CA LEU A 621 17.67 0.08 -7.24
C LEU A 621 18.38 -1.22 -6.84
N ARG A 622 17.93 -1.84 -5.76
CA ARG A 622 18.43 -3.14 -5.30
C ARG A 622 17.26 -4.01 -4.91
N ARG A 623 17.30 -5.29 -5.30
CA ARG A 623 16.27 -6.26 -4.90
C ARG A 623 16.18 -6.27 -3.37
N PRO A 624 15.00 -6.00 -2.78
CA PRO A 624 14.86 -5.94 -1.34
C PRO A 624 14.97 -7.35 -0.73
N PRO A 625 15.81 -7.58 0.30
CA PRO A 625 16.04 -8.91 0.84
C PRO A 625 14.85 -9.45 1.64
N PHE A 626 13.93 -8.58 2.06
CA PHE A 626 12.71 -8.97 2.78
C PHE A 626 11.57 -9.43 1.85
N ALA A 627 11.72 -9.30 0.52
CA ALA A 627 10.79 -9.90 -0.44
C ALA A 627 11.14 -11.39 -0.64
N SER A 628 10.74 -12.20 0.35
CA SER A 628 11.06 -13.61 0.43
C SER A 628 9.84 -14.41 0.91
N ALA A 629 9.60 -15.55 0.26
CA ALA A 629 8.55 -16.50 0.66
C ALA A 629 8.90 -17.26 1.95
N GLN A 630 10.16 -17.20 2.40
CA GLN A 630 10.65 -17.87 3.60
C GLN A 630 10.59 -16.97 4.85
N ALA A 631 10.31 -15.68 4.70
CA ALA A 631 10.21 -14.75 5.81
C ALA A 631 8.96 -15.06 6.65
N GLY A 632 9.15 -15.45 7.92
CA GLY A 632 8.08 -15.76 8.87
C GLY A 632 7.89 -14.73 9.98
N SER A 633 7.01 -15.07 10.94
CA SER A 633 6.74 -14.24 12.12
C SER A 633 7.97 -13.94 12.95
N LEU A 634 8.03 -12.73 13.50
CA LEU A 634 9.01 -12.35 14.54
C LEU A 634 8.51 -12.55 15.97
N LEU A 635 7.27 -12.99 16.13
CA LEU A 635 6.67 -13.25 17.45
C LEU A 635 7.34 -14.44 18.15
N GLY A 636 7.11 -14.57 19.45
CA GLY A 636 7.69 -15.60 20.29
C GLY A 636 8.16 -15.07 21.64
N LYS A 637 8.87 -15.94 22.37
CA LYS A 637 9.55 -15.60 23.62
C LYS A 637 11.05 -15.53 23.38
N TYR A 638 11.68 -14.41 23.74
CA TYR A 638 13.11 -14.20 23.49
C TYR A 638 13.70 -13.13 24.41
N ALA A 639 15.01 -13.23 24.67
CA ALA A 639 15.80 -12.17 25.30
C ALA A 639 16.61 -11.42 24.23
N ALA A 640 16.52 -10.09 24.22
CA ALA A 640 17.13 -9.25 23.19
C ALA A 640 18.05 -8.17 23.77
N TYR A 641 19.05 -7.76 23.01
CA TYR A 641 19.82 -6.56 23.31
C TYR A 641 19.07 -5.31 22.82
N PRO A 642 19.01 -4.23 23.61
CA PRO A 642 18.55 -2.95 23.09
C PRO A 642 19.61 -2.40 22.12
N LEU A 643 19.26 -2.24 20.84
CA LEU A 643 20.16 -1.73 19.81
C LEU A 643 20.31 -0.21 19.90
N LEU A 644 19.21 0.49 20.19
CA LEU A 644 19.17 1.91 20.58
C LEU A 644 18.17 2.10 21.71
N VAL A 645 18.46 3.07 22.57
CA VAL A 645 17.52 3.62 23.56
C VAL A 645 17.39 5.10 23.28
N LEU A 646 16.19 5.57 22.97
CA LEU A 646 15.93 6.92 22.47
C LEU A 646 14.99 7.68 23.40
N GLY A 647 15.00 9.00 23.31
CA GLY A 647 14.07 9.87 24.04
C GLY A 647 12.69 10.02 23.37
N ASP A 648 12.02 11.11 23.68
CA ASP A 648 10.74 11.50 23.09
C ASP A 648 10.91 12.10 21.68
N ASP A 649 9.80 12.26 20.96
CA ASP A 649 9.71 13.05 19.71
C ASP A 649 10.62 12.58 18.57
N ILE A 650 10.95 11.28 18.54
CA ILE A 650 11.71 10.68 17.45
C ILE A 650 10.84 10.61 16.19
N THR A 651 11.04 11.58 15.31
CA THR A 651 10.32 11.65 14.02
C THR A 651 10.79 10.58 13.02
N THR A 652 9.97 10.32 11.99
CA THR A 652 10.37 9.47 10.85
C THR A 652 11.58 10.03 10.09
N ASP A 653 11.84 11.34 10.15
CA ASP A 653 13.05 11.95 9.59
C ASP A 653 14.30 11.58 10.38
N HIS A 654 14.19 11.44 11.71
CA HIS A 654 15.28 10.90 12.52
C HIS A 654 15.58 9.46 12.13
N ILE A 655 14.54 8.62 11.96
CA ILE A 655 14.69 7.19 11.65
C ILE A 655 15.15 6.95 10.20
N SER A 656 14.56 7.66 9.23
CA SER A 656 14.81 7.50 7.80
C SER A 656 14.72 8.88 7.09
N PRO A 657 15.87 9.56 6.90
CA PRO A 657 15.91 10.89 6.32
C PRO A 657 15.45 10.89 4.85
N ALA A 658 14.99 12.05 4.38
CA ALA A 658 14.61 12.28 2.99
C ALA A 658 15.37 13.45 2.33
N SER A 659 16.21 14.16 3.10
CA SER A 659 16.98 15.34 2.70
C SER A 659 18.09 15.02 1.71
N ALA A 660 18.84 16.04 1.29
CA ALA A 660 20.13 15.88 0.64
C ALA A 660 21.04 14.92 1.42
N ILE A 661 21.78 14.08 0.70
CA ILE A 661 22.78 13.18 1.28
C ILE A 661 24.00 14.04 1.66
N PRO A 662 24.42 14.09 2.94
CA PRO A 662 25.56 14.91 3.33
C PRO A 662 26.84 14.41 2.66
N PRO A 663 27.66 15.29 2.05
CA PRO A 663 28.90 14.90 1.39
C PRO A 663 29.96 14.35 2.37
N ASP A 664 29.81 14.64 3.67
CA ASP A 664 30.62 14.19 4.80
C ASP A 664 29.94 13.03 5.57
N SER A 665 29.52 11.97 4.87
CA SER A 665 28.82 10.84 5.49
C SER A 665 29.27 9.47 4.96
N LEU A 666 29.07 8.42 5.78
CA LEU A 666 29.29 7.02 5.36
C LEU A 666 28.46 6.61 4.15
N VAL A 667 27.32 7.27 3.94
CA VAL A 667 26.45 7.04 2.77
C VAL A 667 27.09 7.65 1.52
N ALA A 668 27.66 8.85 1.63
CA ALA A 668 28.41 9.47 0.54
C ALA A 668 29.62 8.63 0.15
N ASP A 669 30.37 8.11 1.13
CA ASP A 669 31.52 7.24 0.86
C ASP A 669 31.10 5.97 0.09
N PHE A 670 30.04 5.31 0.54
CA PHE A 670 29.48 4.12 -0.14
C PHE A 670 29.07 4.39 -1.60
N LEU A 671 28.50 5.56 -1.88
CA LEU A 671 28.05 5.97 -3.22
C LEU A 671 29.24 6.36 -4.11
N VAL A 672 30.21 7.11 -3.57
CA VAL A 672 31.41 7.55 -4.30
C VAL A 672 32.30 6.36 -4.66
N GLU A 673 32.44 5.38 -3.78
CA GLU A 673 33.11 4.09 -4.07
C GLU A 673 32.48 3.35 -5.26
N ARG A 674 31.22 3.65 -5.59
CA ARG A 674 30.47 3.08 -6.72
C ARG A 674 30.35 4.04 -7.92
N GLY A 675 31.12 5.13 -7.92
CA GLY A 675 31.25 6.03 -9.07
C GLY A 675 30.33 7.25 -9.08
N GLU A 676 29.63 7.55 -7.99
CA GLU A 676 28.81 8.77 -7.86
C GLU A 676 29.66 10.01 -7.55
N ASP A 677 29.17 11.20 -7.95
CA ASP A 677 29.81 12.48 -7.62
C ASP A 677 29.43 12.94 -6.21
N ARG A 678 30.43 13.15 -5.35
CA ARG A 678 30.27 13.60 -3.97
C ARG A 678 29.47 14.90 -3.82
N HIS A 679 29.48 15.77 -4.82
CA HIS A 679 28.78 17.06 -4.78
C HIS A 679 27.41 17.03 -5.47
N ASP A 680 27.00 15.88 -5.99
CA ASP A 680 25.72 15.69 -6.69
C ASP A 680 25.05 14.34 -6.35
N LEU A 681 25.12 13.96 -5.07
CA LEU A 681 24.62 12.67 -4.57
C LEU A 681 23.09 12.53 -4.55
N ASN A 682 22.37 13.60 -4.87
CA ASN A 682 20.91 13.72 -4.79
C ASN A 682 20.41 13.63 -3.32
N VAL A 683 19.13 13.30 -3.12
CA VAL A 683 18.48 13.20 -1.80
C VAL A 683 18.25 11.75 -1.38
N PHE A 684 18.19 11.46 -0.08
CA PHE A 684 17.86 10.12 0.44
C PHE A 684 16.53 9.58 -0.15
N ALA A 685 15.54 10.47 -0.35
CA ALA A 685 14.26 10.08 -0.94
C ALA A 685 14.37 9.49 -2.36
N SER A 686 15.38 9.89 -3.16
CA SER A 686 15.58 9.34 -4.50
C SER A 686 16.25 7.96 -4.49
N ARG A 687 16.89 7.57 -3.37
CA ARG A 687 17.58 6.29 -3.18
C ARG A 687 16.73 5.23 -2.46
N ARG A 688 15.44 5.49 -2.26
CA ARG A 688 14.49 4.56 -1.61
C ARG A 688 14.25 3.24 -2.35
N GLY A 689 14.75 3.09 -3.57
CA GLY A 689 14.79 1.79 -4.24
C GLY A 689 16.00 0.94 -3.86
N ASN A 690 16.96 1.48 -3.11
CA ASN A 690 18.19 0.81 -2.71
C ASN A 690 18.24 0.63 -1.19
N TRP A 691 18.01 -0.60 -0.75
CA TRP A 691 18.02 -0.92 0.67
C TRP A 691 19.40 -0.76 1.34
N GLU A 692 20.50 -0.90 0.59
CA GLU A 692 21.86 -0.77 1.14
C GLU A 692 22.16 0.69 1.52
N VAL A 693 21.69 1.64 0.72
CA VAL A 693 21.79 3.08 0.98
C VAL A 693 20.89 3.47 2.15
N MET A 694 19.63 3.04 2.11
CA MET A 694 18.65 3.40 3.14
C MET A 694 19.02 2.82 4.52
N LEU A 695 19.60 1.61 4.57
CA LEU A 695 20.10 1.01 5.80
C LEU A 695 21.27 1.79 6.40
N ARG A 696 22.20 2.28 5.56
CA ARG A 696 23.33 3.11 6.00
C ARG A 696 22.91 4.52 6.44
N GLY A 697 21.82 5.05 5.87
CA GLY A 697 21.20 6.30 6.28
C GLY A 697 20.25 6.18 7.47
N ALA A 698 20.03 4.98 8.01
CA ALA A 698 19.11 4.76 9.13
C ALA A 698 19.61 5.49 10.38
N PHE A 699 18.70 6.20 11.06
CA PHE A 699 19.02 6.97 12.27
C PHE A 699 20.10 8.06 12.07
N HIS A 700 20.30 8.53 10.83
CA HIS A 700 21.31 9.53 10.48
C HIS A 700 20.80 10.97 10.69
N SER A 701 20.42 11.30 11.93
CA SER A 701 20.10 12.68 12.31
C SER A 701 21.08 13.18 13.37
N LYS A 702 21.61 14.40 13.18
CA LYS A 702 22.52 15.07 14.12
C LYS A 702 21.84 15.42 15.45
N THR A 703 20.51 15.47 15.48
CA THR A 703 19.72 15.76 16.69
C THR A 703 19.29 14.51 17.44
N LEU A 704 19.52 13.31 16.89
CA LEU A 704 19.19 12.06 17.57
C LEU A 704 20.26 11.72 18.61
N VAL A 705 19.82 11.39 19.83
CA VAL A 705 20.69 10.96 20.92
C VAL A 705 20.37 9.51 21.29
N ASN A 706 21.39 8.65 21.26
CA ASN A 706 21.30 7.27 21.76
C ASN A 706 21.67 7.22 23.24
N LEU A 707 20.71 7.02 24.13
CA LEU A 707 20.88 7.00 25.58
C LEU A 707 21.77 5.85 26.08
N LEU A 708 21.98 4.79 25.29
CA LEU A 708 22.94 3.73 25.64
C LEU A 708 24.41 4.17 25.48
N SER A 709 24.66 5.10 24.57
CA SER A 709 25.99 5.62 24.27
C SER A 709 25.87 7.04 23.74
N PRO A 710 25.62 8.03 24.62
CA PRO A 710 25.30 9.41 24.21
C PRO A 710 26.41 10.09 23.39
N GLU A 711 27.65 9.70 23.63
CA GLU A 711 28.85 10.22 22.94
C GLU A 711 29.16 9.48 21.63
N ALA A 712 28.34 8.51 21.22
CA ALA A 712 28.56 7.81 19.95
C ALA A 712 28.37 8.75 18.76
N PRO A 713 29.15 8.58 17.67
CA PRO A 713 28.89 9.31 16.43
C PRO A 713 27.47 9.04 15.90
N VAL A 714 26.96 9.95 15.06
CA VAL A 714 25.63 9.82 14.43
C VAL A 714 25.50 8.48 13.71
N ALA A 715 24.34 7.82 13.84
CA ALA A 715 24.07 6.49 13.28
C ALA A 715 25.04 5.38 13.75
N HIS A 716 25.63 5.51 14.95
CA HIS A 716 26.42 4.47 15.59
C HIS A 716 25.77 3.97 16.89
N THR A 717 26.17 2.78 17.32
CA THR A 717 25.81 2.22 18.63
C THR A 717 26.95 1.38 19.18
N LEU A 718 26.88 1.06 20.47
CA LEU A 718 27.82 0.15 21.13
C LEU A 718 27.38 -1.30 20.89
N HIS A 719 28.20 -2.08 20.20
CA HIS A 719 28.02 -3.53 20.13
C HIS A 719 28.54 -4.16 21.42
N VAL A 720 27.61 -4.45 22.35
CA VAL A 720 27.91 -4.84 23.73
C VAL A 720 28.87 -6.03 23.81
N PRO A 721 28.69 -7.15 23.08
CA PRO A 721 29.60 -8.30 23.21
C PRO A 721 31.06 -8.01 22.84
N SER A 722 31.32 -7.05 21.95
CA SER A 722 32.70 -6.68 21.57
C SER A 722 33.22 -5.41 22.24
N GLY A 723 32.36 -4.66 22.93
CA GLY A 723 32.72 -3.37 23.54
C GLY A 723 33.07 -2.26 22.55
N SER A 724 32.75 -2.41 21.26
CA SER A 724 33.13 -1.47 20.20
C SER A 724 31.97 -0.58 19.78
N VAL A 725 32.21 0.72 19.62
CA VAL A 725 31.25 1.63 18.96
C VAL A 725 31.38 1.45 17.45
N LEU A 726 30.29 1.04 16.80
CA LEU A 726 30.24 0.67 15.39
C LEU A 726 29.08 1.38 14.68
N PRO A 727 29.15 1.53 13.34
CA PRO A 727 27.98 1.90 12.56
C PRO A 727 26.80 0.96 12.87
N LEU A 728 25.59 1.51 12.96
CA LEU A 728 24.40 0.80 13.44
C LEU A 728 24.13 -0.50 12.68
N TRP A 729 24.29 -0.49 11.36
CA TRP A 729 24.06 -1.66 10.51
C TRP A 729 25.11 -2.76 10.70
N GLU A 730 26.36 -2.41 11.02
CA GLU A 730 27.42 -3.38 11.31
C GLU A 730 27.19 -4.04 12.68
N ALA A 731 26.83 -3.24 13.70
CA ALA A 731 26.46 -3.77 15.01
C ALA A 731 25.28 -4.75 14.91
N ALA A 732 24.22 -4.38 14.18
CA ALA A 732 23.07 -5.24 13.92
C ALA A 732 23.45 -6.54 13.20
N GLN A 733 24.33 -6.47 12.19
CA GLN A 733 24.81 -7.65 11.48
C GLN A 733 25.57 -8.61 12.41
N ARG A 734 26.39 -8.09 13.33
CA ARG A 734 27.12 -8.93 14.31
C ARG A 734 26.17 -9.64 15.28
N TYR A 735 25.15 -8.95 15.79
CA TYR A 735 24.10 -9.59 16.60
C TYR A 735 23.38 -10.70 15.82
N HIS A 736 22.97 -10.40 14.59
CA HIS A 736 22.30 -11.38 13.73
C HIS A 736 23.17 -12.62 13.47
N ALA A 737 24.44 -12.43 13.14
CA ALA A 737 25.39 -13.53 12.90
C ALA A 737 25.63 -14.40 14.15
N ALA A 738 25.47 -13.84 15.34
CA ALA A 738 25.54 -14.57 16.62
C ALA A 738 24.22 -15.24 17.03
N GLY A 739 23.14 -15.09 16.24
CA GLY A 739 21.81 -15.59 16.60
C GLY A 739 21.13 -14.80 17.73
N GLU A 740 21.62 -13.60 18.04
CA GLU A 740 21.13 -12.75 19.12
C GLU A 740 20.03 -11.80 18.64
N ALA A 741 18.93 -11.73 19.39
CA ALA A 741 17.82 -10.84 19.08
C ALA A 741 18.12 -9.39 19.49
N VAL A 742 17.55 -8.43 18.75
CA VAL A 742 17.63 -7.00 19.08
C VAL A 742 16.27 -6.32 19.12
N VAL A 743 16.16 -5.28 19.95
CA VAL A 743 14.96 -4.43 20.13
C VAL A 743 15.33 -2.95 20.17
N LEU A 744 14.34 -2.07 20.03
CA LEU A 744 14.49 -0.63 20.26
C LEU A 744 13.65 -0.18 21.44
N VAL A 745 14.12 0.81 22.18
CA VAL A 745 13.36 1.48 23.25
C VAL A 745 13.28 2.98 22.96
N ALA A 746 12.10 3.59 23.13
CA ALA A 746 11.88 5.00 22.87
C ALA A 746 10.88 5.64 23.84
N GLY A 747 10.82 6.97 23.84
CA GLY A 747 9.90 7.75 24.65
C GLY A 747 8.52 7.93 24.03
N GLU A 748 7.94 9.11 24.19
CA GLU A 748 6.65 9.48 23.62
C GLU A 748 6.72 9.84 22.13
N ARG A 749 5.59 9.67 21.42
CA ARG A 749 5.36 10.08 20.02
C ARG A 749 6.39 9.50 19.04
N TYR A 750 6.81 8.26 19.28
CA TYR A 750 7.77 7.57 18.40
C TYR A 750 7.19 7.39 16.99
N GLY A 751 7.93 7.87 15.98
CA GLY A 751 7.55 7.80 14.57
C GLY A 751 6.71 8.97 14.07
N MET A 752 6.76 10.14 14.71
CA MET A 752 6.07 11.37 14.28
C MET A 752 6.48 11.85 12.89
N GLY A 753 5.54 12.37 12.11
CA GLY A 753 5.83 13.07 10.85
C GLY A 753 5.33 12.35 9.61
N SER A 754 6.17 12.27 8.58
CA SER A 754 5.78 11.80 7.24
C SER A 754 5.47 10.30 7.21
N SER A 755 4.59 9.86 6.29
CA SER A 755 4.09 8.47 6.16
C SER A 755 5.09 7.43 5.62
N ARG A 756 6.39 7.58 5.92
CA ARG A 756 7.48 6.83 5.29
C ARG A 756 7.53 5.39 5.78
N ASP A 757 7.39 4.44 4.86
CA ASP A 757 7.53 3.00 5.10
C ASP A 757 8.98 2.61 5.45
N TRP A 758 9.96 3.31 4.87
CA TRP A 758 11.38 3.09 5.14
C TRP A 758 11.74 3.23 6.61
N ALA A 759 11.03 4.05 7.39
CA ALA A 759 11.23 4.14 8.83
C ALA A 759 10.99 2.80 9.54
N ALA A 760 10.14 1.91 9.01
CA ALA A 760 9.96 0.55 9.51
C ALA A 760 10.86 -0.46 8.77
N LYS A 761 11.04 -0.33 7.44
CA LYS A 761 11.88 -1.25 6.65
C LYS A 761 13.33 -1.26 7.13
N VAL A 762 13.93 -0.11 7.46
CA VAL A 762 15.30 -0.09 8.02
C VAL A 762 15.38 -0.82 9.34
N GLN A 763 14.38 -0.72 10.21
CA GLN A 763 14.36 -1.44 11.49
C GLN A 763 14.26 -2.96 11.28
N ARG A 764 13.48 -3.40 10.29
CA ARG A 764 13.40 -4.81 9.89
C ARG A 764 14.76 -5.31 9.37
N LEU A 765 15.45 -4.51 8.56
CA LEU A 765 16.79 -4.83 8.04
C LEU A 765 17.86 -4.86 9.15
N LEU A 766 17.69 -4.05 10.21
CA LEU A 766 18.53 -4.08 11.41
C LEU A 766 18.21 -5.27 12.34
N GLY A 767 17.26 -6.15 11.98
CA GLY A 767 16.90 -7.32 12.80
C GLY A 767 16.05 -6.99 14.03
N VAL A 768 15.47 -5.79 14.11
CA VAL A 768 14.62 -5.38 15.24
C VAL A 768 13.36 -6.25 15.28
N ARG A 769 13.16 -6.99 16.39
CA ARG A 769 11.97 -7.84 16.59
C ARG A 769 10.79 -7.09 17.20
N ALA A 770 11.07 -6.14 18.09
CA ALA A 770 10.07 -5.31 18.74
C ALA A 770 10.61 -3.90 19.01
N VAL A 771 9.69 -2.94 19.04
CA VAL A 771 9.95 -1.55 19.49
C VAL A 771 9.11 -1.32 20.74
N LEU A 772 9.74 -0.91 21.84
CA LEU A 772 9.08 -0.58 23.09
C LEU A 772 9.06 0.94 23.25
N ALA A 773 7.89 1.57 23.28
CA ALA A 773 7.78 3.03 23.42
C ALA A 773 6.64 3.46 24.33
N LEU A 774 6.71 4.64 24.93
CA LEU A 774 5.60 5.18 25.72
C LEU A 774 4.36 5.46 24.85
N SER A 775 4.58 5.92 23.62
CA SER A 775 3.52 6.08 22.63
C SER A 775 4.05 6.05 21.20
N PHE A 776 3.18 5.71 20.24
CA PHE A 776 3.49 5.62 18.82
C PHE A 776 2.56 6.51 18.01
N GLU A 777 3.08 7.03 16.91
CA GLU A 777 2.29 7.73 15.91
C GLU A 777 1.62 6.72 14.95
N ARG A 778 0.35 6.98 14.60
CA ARG A 778 -0.58 5.99 14.01
C ARG A 778 0.00 5.28 12.78
N ILE A 779 0.53 6.05 11.83
CA ILE A 779 1.04 5.51 10.56
C ILE A 779 2.32 4.71 10.79
N HIS A 780 3.23 5.21 11.63
CA HIS A 780 4.48 4.50 11.91
C HIS A 780 4.24 3.17 12.64
N ARG A 781 3.37 3.15 13.64
CA ARG A 781 2.89 1.93 14.32
C ARG A 781 2.40 0.87 13.32
N SER A 782 1.59 1.30 12.36
CA SER A 782 1.04 0.43 11.31
C SER A 782 2.13 -0.08 10.36
N ASN A 783 3.11 0.76 10.01
CA ASN A 783 4.27 0.36 9.20
C ASN A 783 5.16 -0.66 9.93
N LEU A 784 5.36 -0.54 11.26
CA LEU A 784 6.11 -1.53 12.06
C LEU A 784 5.44 -2.91 11.97
N ILE A 785 4.13 -2.97 12.21
CA ILE A 785 3.31 -4.17 12.04
C ILE A 785 3.39 -4.70 10.62
N GLY A 786 3.34 -3.81 9.62
CA GLY A 786 3.46 -4.16 8.21
C GLY A 786 4.79 -4.82 7.84
N MET A 787 5.85 -4.58 8.61
CA MET A 787 7.15 -5.26 8.48
C MET A 787 7.33 -6.44 9.44
N GLY A 788 6.29 -6.81 10.19
CA GLY A 788 6.32 -7.90 11.16
C GLY A 788 6.96 -7.54 12.51
N ILE A 789 7.27 -6.27 12.76
CA ILE A 789 7.88 -5.79 14.01
C ILE A 789 6.76 -5.53 15.00
N LEU A 790 6.87 -6.07 16.23
CA LEU A 790 5.87 -5.86 17.27
C LEU A 790 6.05 -4.48 17.96
N PRO A 791 5.10 -3.54 17.83
CA PRO A 791 5.11 -2.34 18.64
C PRO A 791 4.51 -2.63 20.03
N VAL A 792 5.25 -2.32 21.08
CA VAL A 792 4.88 -2.54 22.48
C VAL A 792 4.81 -1.20 23.19
N ARG A 793 3.64 -0.88 23.75
CA ARG A 793 3.42 0.32 24.55
C ARG A 793 3.85 0.08 25.99
N LEU A 794 4.87 0.82 26.43
CA LEU A 794 5.38 0.81 27.79
C LEU A 794 4.37 1.48 28.76
N PRO A 795 4.32 1.05 30.02
CA PRO A 795 3.65 1.81 31.08
C PRO A 795 4.24 3.21 31.24
N ALA A 796 3.43 4.19 31.66
CA ALA A 796 3.84 5.59 31.75
C ALA A 796 5.02 5.83 32.72
N ASP A 797 5.15 5.00 33.76
CA ASP A 797 6.24 5.02 34.73
C ASP A 797 7.52 4.31 34.24
N ARG A 798 7.51 3.76 33.02
CA ARG A 798 8.61 3.00 32.41
C ARG A 798 9.19 3.72 31.19
N SER A 799 9.41 5.02 31.30
CA SER A 799 10.13 5.80 30.28
C SER A 799 11.55 5.27 30.06
N PRO A 800 12.19 5.56 28.90
CA PRO A 800 13.60 5.19 28.67
C PRO A 800 14.53 5.63 29.81
N GLN A 801 14.32 6.83 30.36
CA GLN A 801 15.09 7.36 31.48
C GLN A 801 14.78 6.62 32.79
N ALA A 802 13.51 6.27 33.04
CA ALA A 802 13.11 5.53 34.24
C ALA A 802 13.61 4.07 34.21
N LEU A 803 13.61 3.44 33.04
CA LEU A 803 14.18 2.10 32.85
C LEU A 803 15.71 2.11 33.04
N GLY A 804 16.39 3.23 32.78
CA GLY A 804 17.80 3.42 33.08
C GLY A 804 18.70 2.32 32.49
N LEU A 805 18.38 1.85 31.27
CA LEU A 805 19.07 0.74 30.61
C LEU A 805 20.55 1.06 30.39
N ARG A 806 21.42 0.10 30.71
CA ARG A 806 22.87 0.21 30.57
C ARG A 806 23.41 -0.78 29.53
N PRO A 807 24.59 -0.51 28.94
CA PRO A 807 25.30 -1.53 28.16
C PRO A 807 25.47 -2.83 28.95
N GLY A 808 25.00 -3.95 28.39
CA GLY A 808 24.98 -5.26 29.07
C GLY A 808 23.58 -5.72 29.47
N ASP A 809 22.64 -4.80 29.69
CA ASP A 809 21.24 -5.15 29.98
C ASP A 809 20.57 -5.79 28.77
N ARG A 810 19.69 -6.77 29.01
CA ARG A 810 18.83 -7.42 28.00
C ARG A 810 17.36 -7.23 28.35
N ILE A 811 16.49 -7.31 27.35
CA ILE A 811 15.03 -7.26 27.52
C ILE A 811 14.45 -8.58 27.04
N GLU A 812 13.83 -9.33 27.95
CA GLU A 812 13.02 -10.50 27.62
C GLU A 812 11.58 -10.07 27.34
N ILE A 813 11.02 -10.56 26.24
CA ILE A 813 9.65 -10.29 25.80
C ILE A 813 8.95 -11.63 25.58
N ASP A 814 7.75 -11.78 26.14
CA ASP A 814 6.87 -12.90 25.89
C ASP A 814 5.68 -12.45 25.03
N ALA A 815 5.77 -12.73 23.74
CA ALA A 815 4.77 -12.33 22.75
C ALA A 815 4.58 -13.44 21.70
N GLY A 816 4.23 -14.66 22.15
CA GLY A 816 3.89 -15.77 21.25
C GLY A 816 2.66 -15.47 20.36
N ALA A 817 2.59 -16.09 19.19
CA ALA A 817 1.50 -15.90 18.20
C ALA A 817 0.09 -16.09 18.80
N GLU A 818 -0.04 -17.04 19.73
CA GLU A 818 -1.30 -17.31 20.44
C GLU A 818 -1.56 -16.35 21.61
N SER A 819 -0.61 -15.51 22.00
CA SER A 819 -0.78 -14.54 23.09
C SER A 819 -1.08 -13.12 22.59
N VAL A 820 -0.57 -12.75 21.42
CA VAL A 820 -0.77 -11.41 20.85
C VAL A 820 -2.21 -11.25 20.42
N ARG A 821 -2.89 -10.27 21.00
CA ARG A 821 -4.27 -9.88 20.71
C ARG A 821 -4.35 -8.37 20.59
N PRO A 822 -5.37 -7.81 19.92
CA PRO A 822 -5.56 -6.37 19.89
C PRO A 822 -5.56 -5.83 21.31
N ARG A 823 -4.74 -4.81 21.57
CA ARG A 823 -4.65 -4.14 22.87
C ARG A 823 -4.27 -5.05 24.05
N GLY A 824 -3.76 -6.25 23.78
CA GLY A 824 -3.44 -7.28 24.77
C GLY A 824 -2.20 -6.99 25.61
N ALA A 825 -2.08 -7.68 26.76
CA ALA A 825 -0.92 -7.60 27.63
C ALA A 825 0.30 -8.30 27.01
N VAL A 826 1.50 -7.76 27.26
CA VAL A 826 2.80 -8.32 26.87
C VAL A 826 3.70 -8.34 28.10
N ALA A 827 4.17 -9.51 28.51
CA ALA A 827 5.09 -9.60 29.64
C ALA A 827 6.50 -9.19 29.22
N VAL A 828 7.13 -8.32 30.01
CA VAL A 828 8.48 -7.78 29.76
C VAL A 828 9.33 -7.92 31.01
N ARG A 829 10.59 -8.36 30.83
CA ARG A 829 11.58 -8.45 31.93
C ARG A 829 12.89 -7.81 31.48
N VAL A 830 13.40 -6.87 32.27
CA VAL A 830 14.74 -6.31 32.08
C VAL A 830 15.71 -7.18 32.87
N LEU A 831 16.60 -7.85 32.15
CA LEU A 831 17.68 -8.67 32.68
C LEU A 831 18.92 -7.79 32.78
N ARG A 832 19.26 -7.36 34.01
CA ARG A 832 20.38 -6.44 34.23
C ARG A 832 21.71 -7.18 34.12
N ALA A 833 22.75 -6.44 33.72
CA ALA A 833 24.10 -6.98 33.63
C ALA A 833 24.65 -7.49 34.99
N ASP A 834 24.13 -6.97 36.11
CA ASP A 834 24.49 -7.40 37.47
C ASP A 834 23.72 -8.64 37.96
N GLY A 835 22.84 -9.20 37.12
CA GLY A 835 22.03 -10.38 37.41
C GLY A 835 20.66 -10.07 38.04
N THR A 836 20.35 -8.81 38.35
CA THR A 836 19.02 -8.41 38.83
C THR A 836 17.99 -8.48 37.70
N VAL A 837 16.73 -8.77 38.06
CA VAL A 837 15.62 -8.86 37.10
C VAL A 837 14.50 -7.94 37.54
N GLU A 838 14.05 -7.09 36.62
CA GLU A 838 12.90 -6.21 36.80
C GLU A 838 11.79 -6.61 35.84
N GLU A 839 10.59 -6.87 36.37
CA GLU A 839 9.46 -7.38 35.58
C GLU A 839 8.31 -6.37 35.57
N PHE A 840 7.67 -6.22 34.41
CA PHE A 840 6.46 -5.43 34.28
C PHE A 840 5.60 -5.91 33.10
N THR A 841 4.34 -5.52 33.11
CA THR A 841 3.41 -5.79 32.00
C THR A 841 3.30 -4.56 31.12
N ALA A 842 3.63 -4.72 29.84
CA ALA A 842 3.39 -3.74 28.79
C ALA A 842 2.14 -4.13 27.97
N ARG A 843 1.81 -3.36 26.94
CA ARG A 843 0.66 -3.61 26.08
C ARG A 843 1.09 -3.71 24.62
N ALA A 844 0.57 -4.66 23.85
CA ALA A 844 0.71 -4.65 22.40
C ALA A 844 0.02 -3.42 21.82
N ALA A 845 0.75 -2.57 21.09
CA ALA A 845 0.18 -1.43 20.35
C ALA A 845 -0.42 -1.91 19.01
N VAL A 846 -1.21 -2.97 19.09
CA VAL A 846 -1.94 -3.61 18.00
C VAL A 846 -3.41 -3.27 18.21
N GLU A 847 -4.07 -2.75 17.20
CA GLU A 847 -5.43 -2.23 17.32
C GLU A 847 -6.47 -3.17 16.73
N THR A 848 -6.13 -4.00 15.73
CA THR A 848 -7.12 -4.79 14.96
C THR A 848 -6.72 -6.25 14.80
N GLN A 849 -7.69 -7.12 14.50
CA GLN A 849 -7.41 -8.54 14.22
C GLN A 849 -6.61 -8.75 12.93
N LEU A 850 -6.76 -7.87 11.93
CA LEU A 850 -5.95 -7.93 10.71
C LEU A 850 -4.47 -7.71 11.04
N GLU A 851 -4.15 -6.76 11.92
CA GLU A 851 -2.78 -6.51 12.35
C GLU A 851 -2.16 -7.69 13.08
N VAL A 852 -2.94 -8.40 13.91
CA VAL A 852 -2.50 -9.66 14.53
C VAL A 852 -2.16 -10.70 13.46
N LYS A 853 -3.02 -10.86 12.45
CA LYS A 853 -2.76 -11.77 11.32
C LYS A 853 -1.49 -11.38 10.56
N LEU A 854 -1.26 -10.09 10.31
CA LEU A 854 -0.04 -9.60 9.65
C LEU A 854 1.22 -9.93 10.47
N LEU A 855 1.21 -9.71 11.79
CA LEU A 855 2.34 -10.08 12.67
C LEU A 855 2.59 -11.60 12.66
N ASN A 856 1.54 -12.41 12.68
CA ASN A 856 1.63 -13.87 12.60
C ASN A 856 2.21 -14.36 11.27
N HIS A 857 1.97 -13.65 10.17
CA HIS A 857 2.58 -13.97 8.87
C HIS A 857 3.97 -13.34 8.67
N GLY A 858 4.44 -12.49 9.57
CA GLY A 858 5.73 -11.79 9.41
C GLY A 858 5.67 -10.50 8.60
N GLY A 859 4.47 -9.95 8.38
CA GLY A 859 4.21 -8.66 7.74
C GLY A 859 3.35 -8.77 6.48
N VAL A 860 3.21 -7.62 5.80
CA VAL A 860 2.40 -7.45 4.59
C VAL A 860 2.97 -8.23 3.41
N ILE A 861 4.28 -8.16 3.19
CA ILE A 861 4.95 -8.79 2.05
C ILE A 861 4.81 -10.33 2.07
N PRO A 862 5.14 -11.04 3.16
CA PRO A 862 4.89 -12.49 3.24
C PRO A 862 3.41 -12.84 3.09
N THR A 863 2.50 -12.02 3.65
CA THR A 863 1.06 -12.23 3.51
C THR A 863 0.62 -12.17 2.04
N ILE A 864 1.07 -11.17 1.28
CA ILE A 864 0.76 -11.01 -0.15
C ILE A 864 1.32 -12.19 -0.96
N LEU A 865 2.57 -12.59 -0.71
CA LEU A 865 3.20 -13.74 -1.38
C LEU A 865 2.41 -15.02 -1.14
N ASN A 866 2.07 -15.32 0.11
CA ASN A 866 1.31 -16.52 0.49
C ASN A 866 -0.09 -16.50 -0.11
N GLN A 867 -0.79 -15.36 -0.09
CA GLN A 867 -2.12 -15.23 -0.71
C GLN A 867 -2.08 -15.42 -2.22
N SER A 868 -1.05 -14.88 -2.89
CA SER A 868 -0.88 -14.99 -4.35
C SER A 868 -0.57 -16.43 -4.76
N ALA A 869 0.35 -17.09 -4.05
CA ALA A 869 0.67 -18.50 -4.25
C ALA A 869 -0.56 -19.40 -4.01
N ALA A 870 -1.29 -19.18 -2.91
CA ALA A 870 -2.50 -19.93 -2.60
C ALA A 870 -3.61 -19.72 -3.64
N ALA A 871 -3.81 -18.48 -4.12
CA ALA A 871 -4.77 -18.19 -5.18
C ALA A 871 -4.42 -18.91 -6.50
N SER A 872 -3.13 -18.92 -6.88
CA SER A 872 -2.65 -19.63 -8.06
C SER A 872 -2.85 -21.15 -7.95
N LEU A 873 -2.58 -21.73 -6.78
CA LEU A 873 -2.86 -23.15 -6.54
C LEU A 873 -4.36 -23.45 -6.60
N ARG A 874 -5.21 -22.65 -5.95
CA ARG A 874 -6.67 -22.79 -6.05
C ARG A 874 -7.16 -22.76 -7.49
N GLN A 875 -6.66 -21.82 -8.29
CA GLN A 875 -7.01 -21.77 -9.71
C GLN A 875 -6.56 -23.01 -10.49
N ALA A 876 -5.38 -23.56 -10.17
CA ALA A 876 -4.87 -24.76 -10.82
C ALA A 876 -5.67 -26.03 -10.46
N PHE A 877 -6.09 -26.17 -9.21
CA PHE A 877 -6.80 -27.35 -8.71
C PHE A 877 -8.34 -27.25 -8.80
N ALA A 878 -8.90 -26.03 -8.83
CA ALA A 878 -10.33 -25.75 -8.86
C ALA A 878 -10.68 -24.66 -9.90
N PRO A 879 -10.35 -24.86 -11.20
CA PRO A 879 -10.54 -23.84 -12.23
C PRO A 879 -12.00 -23.45 -12.50
N THR A 880 -12.94 -24.28 -12.04
CA THR A 880 -14.40 -24.04 -12.18
C THR A 880 -15.06 -23.55 -10.89
N GLY A 881 -14.27 -23.29 -9.84
CA GLY A 881 -14.76 -22.90 -8.51
C GLY A 881 -14.80 -24.06 -7.49
N ALA A 882 -14.85 -25.30 -7.97
CA ALA A 882 -14.70 -26.51 -7.16
C ALA A 882 -13.59 -27.42 -7.73
N MET A 883 -12.90 -28.15 -6.85
CA MET A 883 -11.94 -29.17 -7.24
C MET A 883 -12.69 -30.48 -7.55
N ARG A 884 -12.59 -30.95 -8.79
CA ARG A 884 -13.23 -32.20 -9.22
C ARG A 884 -12.25 -33.36 -9.07
N ALA A 885 -12.51 -34.28 -8.15
CA ALA A 885 -11.68 -35.45 -7.92
C ALA A 885 -12.26 -36.70 -8.59
N SER A 886 -11.48 -37.31 -9.48
CA SER A 886 -11.82 -38.56 -10.17
C SER A 886 -11.65 -39.76 -9.22
N ILE A 887 -12.75 -40.42 -8.85
CA ILE A 887 -12.80 -41.56 -7.93
C ILE A 887 -13.17 -42.83 -8.69
N ASN A 888 -12.30 -43.84 -8.67
CA ASN A 888 -12.51 -45.12 -9.35
C ASN A 888 -13.03 -46.20 -8.38
N LEU A 889 -14.33 -46.50 -8.42
CA LEU A 889 -14.95 -47.57 -7.64
C LEU A 889 -14.63 -48.98 -8.16
N GLY A 890 -14.10 -49.09 -9.38
CA GLY A 890 -13.62 -50.36 -9.92
C GLY A 890 -12.37 -50.91 -9.21
N ASN A 891 -11.79 -50.15 -8.26
CA ASN A 891 -10.72 -50.61 -7.39
C ASN A 891 -11.13 -50.47 -5.91
N PRO A 892 -11.68 -51.52 -5.29
CA PRO A 892 -12.24 -51.46 -3.93
C PRO A 892 -11.19 -51.17 -2.84
N ILE A 893 -9.90 -51.32 -3.16
CA ILE A 893 -8.78 -50.94 -2.28
C ILE A 893 -8.65 -49.42 -2.15
N LEU A 894 -9.01 -48.66 -3.19
CA LEU A 894 -8.88 -47.20 -3.22
C LEU A 894 -10.17 -46.47 -2.87
N ALA A 895 -11.30 -47.00 -3.35
CA ALA A 895 -12.63 -46.48 -3.04
C ALA A 895 -13.72 -47.55 -3.26
N ASN A 896 -14.78 -47.48 -2.46
CA ASN A 896 -16.02 -48.22 -2.64
C ASN A 896 -17.22 -47.32 -2.32
N GLN A 897 -18.44 -47.80 -2.59
CA GLN A 897 -19.66 -47.12 -2.18
C GLN A 897 -20.06 -47.54 -0.77
N ASP A 898 -20.43 -46.57 0.07
CA ASP A 898 -21.05 -46.88 1.35
C ASP A 898 -22.43 -47.52 1.12
N PRO A 899 -22.69 -48.74 1.64
CA PRO A 899 -23.95 -49.43 1.42
C PRO A 899 -25.17 -48.70 2.00
N SER A 900 -24.97 -47.82 2.99
CA SER A 900 -26.04 -47.13 3.71
C SER A 900 -26.39 -45.76 3.12
N THR A 901 -25.40 -45.00 2.66
CA THR A 901 -25.60 -43.65 2.12
C THR A 901 -25.47 -43.58 0.60
N GLY A 902 -24.85 -44.57 -0.04
CA GLY A 902 -24.50 -44.55 -1.46
C GLY A 902 -23.33 -43.62 -1.81
N GLU A 903 -22.72 -42.95 -0.82
CA GLU A 903 -21.60 -42.03 -1.04
C GLU A 903 -20.27 -42.78 -1.22
N PRO A 904 -19.34 -42.27 -2.06
CA PRO A 904 -17.99 -42.81 -2.16
C PRO A 904 -17.22 -42.68 -0.84
N ARG A 905 -16.52 -43.74 -0.44
CA ARG A 905 -15.58 -43.77 0.70
C ARG A 905 -14.31 -44.53 0.33
N GLY A 906 -13.22 -44.30 1.06
CA GLY A 906 -11.93 -44.97 0.88
C GLY A 906 -10.75 -44.01 0.94
N VAL A 907 -9.54 -44.54 0.83
CA VAL A 907 -8.29 -43.76 0.95
C VAL A 907 -8.21 -42.63 -0.08
N SER A 908 -8.66 -42.86 -1.31
CA SER A 908 -8.67 -41.82 -2.35
C SER A 908 -9.65 -40.68 -2.05
N VAL A 909 -10.79 -40.99 -1.43
CA VAL A 909 -11.78 -39.97 -1.03
C VAL A 909 -11.24 -39.15 0.15
N ASP A 910 -10.61 -39.79 1.12
CA ASP A 910 -10.04 -39.10 2.28
C ASP A 910 -8.87 -38.18 1.88
N LEU A 911 -8.00 -38.62 0.95
CA LEU A 911 -6.95 -37.77 0.38
C LEU A 911 -7.51 -36.60 -0.44
N ALA A 912 -8.58 -36.82 -1.21
CA ALA A 912 -9.24 -35.74 -1.97
C ALA A 912 -9.83 -34.68 -1.03
N ARG A 913 -10.48 -35.11 0.07
CA ARG A 913 -11.01 -34.22 1.11
C ARG A 913 -9.90 -33.44 1.81
N ALA A 914 -8.82 -34.11 2.22
CA ALA A 914 -7.69 -33.47 2.86
C ALA A 914 -7.01 -32.43 1.94
N LEU A 915 -6.89 -32.72 0.64
CA LEU A 915 -6.35 -31.75 -0.32
C LEU A 915 -7.30 -30.56 -0.53
N ALA A 916 -8.61 -30.82 -0.66
CA ALA A 916 -9.62 -29.77 -0.82
C ALA A 916 -9.63 -28.83 0.40
N GLU A 917 -9.57 -29.39 1.60
CA GLU A 917 -9.48 -28.65 2.86
C GLU A 917 -8.18 -27.84 2.93
N ARG A 918 -7.03 -28.43 2.57
CA ARG A 918 -5.74 -27.73 2.52
C ARG A 918 -5.74 -26.56 1.54
N LEU A 919 -6.45 -26.70 0.42
CA LEU A 919 -6.58 -25.67 -0.61
C LEU A 919 -7.70 -24.66 -0.33
N ASP A 920 -8.55 -24.91 0.67
CA ASP A 920 -9.75 -24.10 0.95
C ASP A 920 -10.65 -23.96 -0.29
N VAL A 921 -11.03 -25.10 -0.88
CA VAL A 921 -11.91 -25.20 -2.06
C VAL A 921 -13.03 -26.22 -1.84
N GLU A 922 -14.16 -26.02 -2.50
CA GLU A 922 -15.22 -27.04 -2.53
C GLU A 922 -14.74 -28.28 -3.31
N LEU A 923 -15.18 -29.46 -2.86
CA LEU A 923 -14.82 -30.74 -3.46
C LEU A 923 -16.03 -31.35 -4.16
N GLU A 924 -15.85 -31.71 -5.43
CA GLU A 924 -16.79 -32.52 -6.19
C GLU A 924 -16.16 -33.90 -6.47
N LEU A 925 -16.81 -34.98 -6.04
CA LEU A 925 -16.35 -36.34 -6.32
C LEU A 925 -16.99 -36.84 -7.62
N VAL A 926 -16.18 -37.05 -8.65
CA VAL A 926 -16.61 -37.57 -9.96
C VAL A 926 -16.31 -39.06 -10.04
N VAL A 927 -17.35 -39.88 -10.00
CA VAL A 927 -17.26 -41.32 -9.76
C VAL A 927 -17.24 -42.11 -11.08
N PHE A 928 -16.35 -43.10 -11.18
CA PHE A 928 -16.22 -44.00 -12.33
C PHE A 928 -16.17 -45.47 -11.90
N ASP A 929 -16.64 -46.34 -12.78
CA ASP A 929 -16.66 -47.81 -12.63
C ASP A 929 -15.37 -48.50 -13.13
N ALA A 930 -14.51 -47.77 -13.84
CA ALA A 930 -13.32 -48.30 -14.47
C ALA A 930 -12.13 -47.31 -14.45
N ALA A 931 -10.93 -47.85 -14.20
CA ALA A 931 -9.69 -47.08 -14.13
C ALA A 931 -9.40 -46.28 -15.42
N GLY A 932 -9.64 -46.88 -16.59
CA GLY A 932 -9.41 -46.20 -17.88
C GLY A 932 -10.27 -44.94 -18.06
N LYS A 933 -11.55 -45.00 -17.69
CA LYS A 933 -12.46 -43.84 -17.76
C LYS A 933 -12.04 -42.75 -16.77
N SER A 934 -11.66 -43.15 -15.56
CA SER A 934 -11.22 -42.27 -14.49
C SER A 934 -9.95 -41.49 -14.86
N VAL A 935 -8.97 -42.15 -15.49
CA VAL A 935 -7.75 -41.54 -16.03
C VAL A 935 -8.06 -40.60 -17.20
N GLN A 936 -8.89 -41.04 -18.14
CA GLN A 936 -9.28 -40.22 -19.29
C GLN A 936 -9.99 -38.93 -18.86
N ALA A 937 -10.82 -38.99 -17.82
CA ALA A 937 -11.50 -37.81 -17.28
C ALA A 937 -10.51 -36.74 -16.79
N VAL A 938 -9.38 -37.13 -16.20
CA VAL A 938 -8.33 -36.18 -15.80
C VAL A 938 -7.56 -35.69 -17.02
N ALA A 939 -7.18 -36.58 -17.95
CA ALA A 939 -6.51 -36.18 -19.19
C ALA A 939 -7.34 -35.17 -20.02
N ASP A 940 -8.66 -35.38 -20.09
CA ASP A 940 -9.63 -34.51 -20.78
C ASP A 940 -10.04 -33.27 -19.94
N GLN A 941 -9.50 -33.09 -18.73
CA GLN A 941 -9.85 -32.02 -17.79
C GLN A 941 -11.33 -31.95 -17.38
N LYS A 942 -12.03 -33.09 -17.44
CA LYS A 942 -13.36 -33.30 -16.84
C LYS A 942 -13.27 -33.53 -15.32
N ALA A 943 -12.10 -33.95 -14.85
CA ALA A 943 -11.69 -33.92 -13.45
C ALA A 943 -10.34 -33.21 -13.33
N ASP A 944 -10.07 -32.62 -12.17
CA ASP A 944 -8.88 -31.80 -11.92
C ASP A 944 -7.74 -32.62 -11.28
N ILE A 945 -8.09 -33.64 -10.51
CA ILE A 945 -7.16 -34.63 -9.95
C ILE A 945 -7.74 -36.04 -10.05
N GLY A 946 -6.91 -37.06 -9.86
CA GLY A 946 -7.37 -38.43 -9.66
C GLY A 946 -6.33 -39.36 -9.06
N PHE A 947 -6.72 -40.61 -8.89
CA PHE A 947 -5.98 -41.61 -8.12
C PHE A 947 -5.74 -42.87 -8.95
N PHE A 948 -4.51 -43.04 -9.44
CA PHE A 948 -4.21 -44.09 -10.40
C PHE A 948 -2.82 -44.67 -10.18
N ALA A 949 -2.60 -45.86 -10.71
CA ALA A 949 -1.28 -46.44 -10.74
C ALA A 949 -0.39 -45.70 -11.75
N ILE A 950 0.87 -45.49 -11.35
CA ILE A 950 1.92 -44.91 -12.19
C ILE A 950 2.15 -45.83 -13.39
N ASP A 951 2.00 -45.28 -14.60
CA ASP A 951 2.29 -45.99 -15.84
C ASP A 951 2.91 -45.03 -16.88
N PRO A 952 3.97 -45.43 -17.61
CA PRO A 952 4.65 -44.55 -18.56
C PRO A 952 3.76 -44.01 -19.70
N VAL A 953 2.72 -44.75 -20.12
CA VAL A 953 1.80 -44.31 -21.17
C VAL A 953 0.95 -43.16 -20.64
N ARG A 954 0.40 -43.32 -19.43
CA ARG A 954 -0.38 -42.29 -18.75
C ARG A 954 0.46 -41.07 -18.36
N GLY A 955 1.74 -41.30 -18.09
CA GLY A 955 2.71 -40.26 -17.76
C GLY A 955 3.00 -39.28 -18.90
N ARG A 956 2.42 -39.46 -20.09
CA ARG A 956 2.46 -38.47 -21.18
C ARG A 956 1.64 -37.23 -20.83
N ASP A 957 0.41 -37.44 -20.35
CA ASP A 957 -0.58 -36.38 -20.12
C ASP A 957 -0.80 -36.06 -18.63
N ILE A 958 -0.46 -36.99 -17.74
CA ILE A 958 -0.64 -36.85 -16.30
C ILE A 958 0.73 -36.67 -15.62
N ALA A 959 0.80 -35.69 -14.72
CA ALA A 959 1.89 -35.56 -13.76
C ALA A 959 1.52 -36.40 -12.53
N PHE A 960 2.32 -37.42 -12.23
CA PHE A 960 2.12 -38.29 -11.07
C PHE A 960 2.94 -37.79 -9.88
N THR A 961 2.36 -37.90 -8.69
CA THR A 961 3.12 -37.84 -7.44
C THR A 961 3.97 -39.10 -7.27
N PRO A 962 4.89 -39.13 -6.29
CA PRO A 962 5.32 -40.38 -5.70
C PRO A 962 4.12 -41.24 -5.26
N ALA A 963 4.32 -42.55 -5.20
CA ALA A 963 3.27 -43.45 -4.75
C ALA A 963 2.91 -43.15 -3.28
N TYR A 964 1.62 -43.21 -2.96
CA TYR A 964 1.11 -43.16 -1.58
C TYR A 964 0.81 -44.57 -1.06
N VAL A 965 0.43 -45.51 -1.94
CA VAL A 965 0.10 -46.90 -1.59
C VAL A 965 0.73 -47.86 -2.61
N HIS A 966 1.24 -48.98 -2.10
CA HIS A 966 1.65 -50.15 -2.88
C HIS A 966 0.61 -51.26 -2.74
N ILE A 967 0.19 -51.83 -3.87
CA ILE A 967 -0.74 -52.96 -3.96
C ILE A 967 -0.08 -54.09 -4.73
N GLU A 968 -0.23 -55.34 -4.29
CA GLU A 968 0.35 -56.50 -4.98
C GLU A 968 -0.55 -56.98 -6.13
N GLY A 969 0.04 -57.14 -7.32
CA GLY A 969 -0.59 -57.84 -8.45
C GLY A 969 -0.27 -59.33 -8.39
N ALA A 970 -1.29 -60.18 -8.48
CA ALA A 970 -1.14 -61.63 -8.41
C ALA A 970 -1.92 -62.34 -9.52
N TYR A 971 -1.54 -63.57 -9.80
CA TYR A 971 -2.27 -64.47 -10.68
C TYR A 971 -3.13 -65.43 -9.86
N LEU A 972 -4.31 -65.71 -10.38
CA LEU A 972 -5.26 -66.71 -9.89
C LEU A 972 -5.41 -67.80 -10.95
N VAL A 973 -5.44 -69.05 -10.52
CA VAL A 973 -5.64 -70.22 -11.37
C VAL A 973 -6.63 -71.18 -10.71
N ALA A 974 -7.19 -72.10 -11.49
CA ALA A 974 -7.93 -73.22 -10.91
C ALA A 974 -7.02 -74.07 -10.01
N GLU A 975 -7.57 -74.66 -8.95
CA GLU A 975 -6.83 -75.52 -8.00
C GLU A 975 -6.01 -76.60 -8.74
N ALA A 976 -6.64 -77.21 -9.76
CA ALA A 976 -6.09 -78.27 -10.60
C ALA A 976 -5.14 -77.79 -11.72
N SER A 977 -4.92 -76.47 -11.85
CA SER A 977 -4.03 -75.93 -12.89
C SER A 977 -2.60 -76.44 -12.72
N PRO A 978 -1.92 -76.81 -13.84
CA PRO A 978 -0.52 -77.23 -13.80
C PRO A 978 0.45 -76.09 -13.48
N LEU A 979 0.03 -74.83 -13.58
CA LEU A 979 0.88 -73.64 -13.33
C LEU A 979 1.18 -73.50 -11.83
N ARG A 980 2.45 -73.49 -11.44
CA ARG A 980 2.89 -73.44 -10.03
C ARG A 980 3.52 -72.12 -9.62
N GLU A 981 4.07 -71.35 -10.55
CA GLU A 981 4.74 -70.08 -10.28
C GLU A 981 4.52 -69.05 -11.40
N ASN A 982 4.71 -67.77 -11.10
CA ASN A 982 4.40 -66.67 -12.02
C ASN A 982 5.16 -66.74 -13.35
N GLY A 983 6.38 -67.28 -13.37
CA GLY A 983 7.21 -67.40 -14.58
C GLY A 983 6.66 -68.38 -15.62
N GLU A 984 5.70 -69.22 -15.24
CA GLU A 984 5.09 -70.21 -16.13
C GLU A 984 3.90 -69.68 -16.93
N VAL A 985 3.44 -68.46 -16.62
CA VAL A 985 2.22 -67.88 -17.21
C VAL A 985 2.43 -67.47 -18.67
N ASP A 986 3.63 -67.02 -19.07
CA ASP A 986 3.92 -66.57 -20.44
C ASP A 986 4.29 -67.71 -21.39
N ARG A 987 3.33 -68.59 -21.69
CA ARG A 987 3.52 -69.74 -22.60
C ARG A 987 2.51 -69.72 -23.75
N PRO A 988 2.91 -70.14 -24.98
CA PRO A 988 1.98 -70.26 -26.10
C PRO A 988 0.75 -71.09 -25.74
N GLY A 989 -0.44 -70.58 -26.05
CA GLY A 989 -1.72 -71.24 -25.77
C GLY A 989 -2.32 -70.96 -24.38
N THR A 990 -1.59 -70.27 -23.49
CA THR A 990 -2.14 -69.80 -22.20
C THR A 990 -2.97 -68.54 -22.42
N ARG A 991 -4.22 -68.52 -21.95
CA ARG A 991 -5.11 -67.35 -22.00
C ARG A 991 -5.22 -66.71 -20.62
N VAL A 992 -4.75 -65.47 -20.51
CA VAL A 992 -4.75 -64.68 -19.28
C VAL A 992 -5.85 -63.64 -19.35
N VAL A 993 -6.85 -63.73 -18.46
CA VAL A 993 -7.88 -62.70 -18.36
C VAL A 993 -7.45 -61.57 -17.42
N VAL A 994 -7.67 -60.34 -17.86
CA VAL A 994 -7.27 -59.13 -17.15
C VAL A 994 -8.31 -58.03 -17.31
N GLY A 995 -8.46 -57.16 -16.30
CA GLY A 995 -9.39 -56.03 -16.38
C GLY A 995 -8.93 -55.00 -17.42
N LYS A 996 -9.76 -54.71 -18.42
CA LYS A 996 -9.46 -53.80 -19.54
C LYS A 996 -9.03 -52.41 -19.04
N GLY A 997 -7.88 -51.94 -19.49
CA GLY A 997 -7.36 -50.61 -19.18
C GLY A 997 -6.87 -50.45 -17.73
N SER A 998 -6.81 -51.52 -16.95
CA SER A 998 -6.14 -51.53 -15.64
C SER A 998 -4.63 -51.37 -15.81
N ALA A 999 -3.92 -51.01 -14.74
CA ALA A 999 -2.47 -50.84 -14.83
C ALA A 999 -1.73 -52.17 -15.06
N TYR A 1000 -2.28 -53.28 -14.55
CA TYR A 1000 -1.73 -54.59 -14.80
C TYR A 1000 -2.09 -55.14 -16.19
N ASP A 1001 -3.21 -54.73 -16.83
CA ASP A 1001 -3.42 -54.97 -18.28
C ASP A 1001 -2.32 -54.29 -19.11
N LEU A 1002 -2.04 -53.01 -18.84
CA LEU A 1002 -0.99 -52.26 -19.53
C LEU A 1002 0.41 -52.87 -19.31
N TYR A 1003 0.70 -53.31 -18.09
CA TYR A 1003 1.95 -54.01 -17.74
C TYR A 1003 2.05 -55.36 -18.47
N LEU A 1004 1.05 -56.23 -18.33
CA LEU A 1004 1.05 -57.56 -18.94
C LEU A 1004 1.06 -57.51 -20.46
N THR A 1005 0.41 -56.51 -21.07
CA THR A 1005 0.49 -56.27 -22.53
C THR A 1005 1.93 -56.01 -22.97
N ARG A 1006 2.79 -55.45 -22.11
CA ARG A 1006 4.21 -55.24 -22.40
C ARG A 1006 5.07 -56.44 -22.03
N GLU A 1007 4.77 -57.13 -20.94
CA GLU A 1007 5.63 -58.19 -20.40
C GLU A 1007 5.37 -59.56 -21.02
N LEU A 1008 4.11 -59.95 -21.21
CA LEU A 1008 3.76 -61.24 -21.80
C LEU A 1008 4.01 -61.21 -23.31
N LYS A 1009 4.85 -62.12 -23.81
CA LYS A 1009 5.24 -62.22 -25.22
C LYS A 1009 4.54 -63.36 -25.95
N HIS A 1010 4.06 -64.35 -25.23
CA HIS A 1010 3.60 -65.63 -25.77
C HIS A 1010 2.17 -66.00 -25.32
N ALA A 1011 1.75 -65.59 -24.13
CA ALA A 1011 0.37 -65.78 -23.66
C ALA A 1011 -0.61 -64.80 -24.34
N GLU A 1012 -1.86 -65.25 -24.53
CA GLU A 1012 -2.95 -64.44 -25.07
C GLU A 1012 -3.67 -63.68 -23.94
N LEU A 1013 -3.79 -62.36 -24.07
CA LEU A 1013 -4.52 -61.53 -23.12
C LEU A 1013 -5.99 -61.36 -23.52
N VAL A 1014 -6.89 -61.84 -22.66
CA VAL A 1014 -8.35 -61.63 -22.77
C VAL A 1014 -8.75 -60.51 -21.81
N ARG A 1015 -9.56 -59.55 -22.27
CA ARG A 1015 -9.87 -58.35 -21.48
C ARG A 1015 -11.30 -58.38 -20.95
N ALA A 1016 -11.44 -58.54 -19.63
CA ALA A 1016 -12.70 -58.36 -18.92
C ALA A 1016 -13.10 -56.87 -18.91
N PRO A 1017 -14.40 -56.53 -18.89
CA PRO A 1017 -14.85 -55.13 -18.98
C PRO A 1017 -14.40 -54.26 -17.80
N THR A 1018 -14.28 -54.84 -16.59
CA THR A 1018 -13.80 -54.17 -15.37
C THR A 1018 -12.92 -55.11 -14.55
N SER A 1019 -12.16 -54.56 -13.59
CA SER A 1019 -11.33 -55.35 -12.67
C SER A 1019 -12.15 -56.31 -11.79
N PRO A 1020 -13.33 -55.95 -11.25
CA PRO A 1020 -14.17 -56.90 -10.51
C PRO A 1020 -14.73 -58.04 -11.37
N ALA A 1021 -14.92 -57.83 -12.68
CA ALA A 1021 -15.44 -58.85 -13.59
C ALA A 1021 -14.40 -59.92 -14.01
N VAL A 1022 -13.15 -59.80 -13.56
CA VAL A 1022 -12.05 -60.68 -14.01
C VAL A 1022 -12.28 -62.14 -13.64
N VAL A 1023 -12.66 -62.44 -12.39
CA VAL A 1023 -12.83 -63.83 -11.95
C VAL A 1023 -14.11 -64.45 -12.52
N ASP A 1024 -15.18 -63.66 -12.66
CA ASP A 1024 -16.40 -64.15 -13.29
C ASP A 1024 -16.13 -64.46 -14.79
N THR A 1025 -15.41 -63.58 -15.50
CA THR A 1025 -14.98 -63.83 -16.90
C THR A 1025 -14.04 -65.04 -17.01
N PHE A 1026 -13.13 -65.19 -16.04
CA PHE A 1026 -12.21 -66.32 -15.95
C PHE A 1026 -12.97 -67.65 -15.90
N LEU A 1027 -14.00 -67.72 -15.06
CA LEU A 1027 -14.85 -68.91 -14.89
C LEU A 1027 -15.76 -69.14 -16.09
N GLU A 1028 -16.48 -68.10 -16.53
CA GLU A 1028 -17.48 -68.19 -17.61
C GLU A 1028 -16.87 -68.60 -18.95
N GLN A 1029 -15.68 -68.10 -19.26
CA GLN A 1029 -15.02 -68.36 -20.55
C GLN A 1029 -13.97 -69.48 -20.48
N GLY A 1030 -13.81 -70.12 -19.31
CA GLY A 1030 -12.85 -71.20 -19.09
C GLY A 1030 -11.41 -70.77 -19.40
N MET A 1031 -10.97 -69.65 -18.82
CA MET A 1031 -9.62 -69.10 -19.00
C MET A 1031 -8.58 -69.85 -18.17
N ASP A 1032 -7.30 -69.72 -18.53
CA ASP A 1032 -6.21 -70.45 -17.87
C ASP A 1032 -5.69 -69.72 -16.63
N VAL A 1033 -5.65 -68.39 -16.68
CA VAL A 1033 -5.16 -67.52 -15.60
C VAL A 1033 -6.03 -66.26 -15.48
N ALA A 1034 -6.35 -65.84 -14.26
CA ALA A 1034 -6.89 -64.52 -13.95
C ALA A 1034 -5.79 -63.64 -13.36
N ALA A 1035 -5.61 -62.42 -13.87
CA ALA A 1035 -4.65 -61.46 -13.36
C ALA A 1035 -5.35 -60.27 -12.72
N GLY A 1036 -4.93 -59.90 -11.51
CA GLY A 1036 -5.63 -58.88 -10.74
C GLY A 1036 -4.91 -58.45 -9.46
N VAL A 1037 -5.63 -57.64 -8.68
CA VAL A 1037 -5.20 -57.24 -7.34
C VAL A 1037 -5.30 -58.45 -6.42
N LYS A 1038 -4.22 -58.76 -5.70
CA LYS A 1038 -4.11 -59.95 -4.84
C LYS A 1038 -5.29 -60.11 -3.89
N GLN A 1039 -5.66 -59.08 -3.13
CA GLN A 1039 -6.80 -59.14 -2.20
C GLN A 1039 -8.12 -59.51 -2.90
N GLN A 1040 -8.38 -58.86 -4.05
CA GLN A 1040 -9.61 -59.09 -4.78
C GLN A 1040 -9.67 -60.54 -5.26
N LEU A 1041 -8.55 -61.05 -5.78
CA LEU A 1041 -8.44 -62.44 -6.20
C LEU A 1041 -8.55 -63.42 -5.03
N GLU A 1042 -8.01 -63.09 -3.85
CA GLU A 1042 -8.17 -63.91 -2.64
C GLU A 1042 -9.63 -63.98 -2.20
N ALA A 1043 -10.33 -62.85 -2.17
CA ALA A 1043 -11.75 -62.78 -1.83
C ALA A 1043 -12.62 -63.53 -2.87
N ASP A 1044 -12.33 -63.35 -4.16
CA ASP A 1044 -13.04 -64.05 -5.22
C ASP A 1044 -12.74 -65.55 -5.24
N ALA A 1045 -11.52 -65.97 -4.92
CA ALA A 1045 -11.16 -67.39 -4.78
C ALA A 1045 -11.93 -68.05 -3.63
N GLN A 1046 -12.04 -67.36 -2.49
CA GLN A 1046 -12.85 -67.81 -1.36
C GLN A 1046 -14.35 -67.88 -1.72
N ARG A 1047 -14.85 -66.91 -2.49
CA ARG A 1047 -16.26 -66.85 -2.93
C ARG A 1047 -16.59 -67.97 -3.92
N ALA A 1048 -15.75 -68.20 -4.93
CA ALA A 1048 -16.02 -69.15 -6.01
C ALA A 1048 -15.70 -70.60 -5.62
N GLY A 1049 -14.69 -70.82 -4.77
CA GLY A 1049 -14.19 -72.15 -4.43
C GLY A 1049 -13.40 -72.82 -5.58
N GLY A 1050 -12.44 -73.68 -5.24
CA GLY A 1050 -11.65 -74.42 -6.23
C GLY A 1050 -10.65 -73.58 -7.05
N LEU A 1051 -10.29 -72.40 -6.56
CA LEU A 1051 -9.30 -71.49 -7.14
C LEU A 1051 -8.17 -71.24 -6.14
N ARG A 1052 -6.94 -71.08 -6.63
CA ARG A 1052 -5.77 -70.73 -5.82
C ARG A 1052 -4.94 -69.64 -6.48
N LEU A 1053 -4.29 -68.81 -5.67
CA LEU A 1053 -3.32 -67.84 -6.17
C LEU A 1053 -1.99 -68.54 -6.49
N LEU A 1054 -1.28 -68.04 -7.50
CA LEU A 1054 0.12 -68.39 -7.69
C LEU A 1054 0.99 -67.70 -6.62
N PRO A 1055 2.06 -68.37 -6.13
CA PRO A 1055 2.96 -67.79 -5.15
C PRO A 1055 3.72 -66.59 -5.74
N GLY A 1056 3.84 -65.54 -4.93
CA GLY A 1056 4.54 -64.31 -5.29
C GLY A 1056 3.67 -63.32 -6.07
N ARG A 1057 4.13 -62.07 -6.14
CA ARG A 1057 3.52 -61.01 -6.95
C ARG A 1057 4.19 -60.92 -8.31
N PHE A 1058 3.42 -60.68 -9.37
CA PHE A 1058 4.01 -60.40 -10.69
C PHE A 1058 4.33 -58.91 -10.86
N MET A 1059 3.72 -58.03 -10.06
CA MET A 1059 4.05 -56.61 -10.02
C MET A 1059 3.70 -55.97 -8.66
N VAL A 1060 4.34 -54.83 -8.37
CA VAL A 1060 3.86 -53.89 -7.35
C VAL A 1060 3.15 -52.76 -8.09
N ILE A 1061 1.86 -52.61 -7.83
CA ILE A 1061 1.04 -51.53 -8.37
C ILE A 1061 1.26 -50.30 -7.49
N GLN A 1062 2.01 -49.35 -8.02
CA GLN A 1062 2.34 -48.10 -7.34
C GLN A 1062 1.24 -47.07 -7.55
N GLN A 1063 0.36 -46.88 -6.56
CA GLN A 1063 -0.76 -45.94 -6.62
C GLN A 1063 -0.30 -44.53 -6.25
N ALA A 1064 -0.59 -43.57 -7.12
CA ALA A 1064 -0.22 -42.17 -6.99
C ALA A 1064 -1.45 -41.26 -7.19
N MET A 1065 -1.33 -40.03 -6.69
CA MET A 1065 -2.22 -38.97 -7.16
C MET A 1065 -1.72 -38.46 -8.50
N GLY A 1066 -2.62 -38.00 -9.35
CA GLY A 1066 -2.31 -37.46 -10.65
C GLY A 1066 -3.12 -36.21 -10.94
N LEU A 1067 -2.50 -35.28 -11.65
CA LEU A 1067 -3.15 -34.09 -12.20
C LEU A 1067 -2.75 -33.92 -13.68
N PRO A 1068 -3.53 -33.18 -14.49
CA PRO A 1068 -3.16 -32.91 -15.88
C PRO A 1068 -1.85 -32.12 -15.92
N LYS A 1069 -0.88 -32.51 -16.77
CA LYS A 1069 0.37 -31.74 -16.93
C LYS A 1069 0.15 -30.28 -17.33
N ALA A 1070 -0.97 -30.01 -18.02
CA ALA A 1070 -1.38 -28.66 -18.38
C ALA A 1070 -1.62 -27.74 -17.16
N ARG A 1071 -1.74 -28.28 -15.94
CA ARG A 1071 -1.82 -27.50 -14.69
C ARG A 1071 -0.46 -26.93 -14.24
N GLY A 1072 0.64 -27.31 -14.89
CA GLY A 1072 1.97 -26.78 -14.63
C GLY A 1072 2.76 -27.53 -13.56
N GLU A 1073 4.09 -27.38 -13.60
CA GLU A 1073 5.01 -28.09 -12.71
C GLU A 1073 4.84 -27.72 -11.23
N THR A 1074 4.41 -26.50 -10.94
CA THR A 1074 4.25 -26.00 -9.57
C THR A 1074 3.09 -26.68 -8.86
N ALA A 1075 1.95 -26.84 -9.54
CA ALA A 1075 0.84 -27.63 -9.01
C ALA A 1075 1.25 -29.11 -8.83
N ALA A 1076 2.03 -29.67 -9.76
CA ALA A 1076 2.52 -31.05 -9.64
C ALA A 1076 3.49 -31.25 -8.46
N ARG A 1077 4.38 -30.28 -8.22
CA ARG A 1077 5.31 -30.28 -7.08
C ARG A 1077 4.56 -30.12 -5.76
N PHE A 1078 3.57 -29.22 -5.71
CA PHE A 1078 2.69 -29.07 -4.55
C PHE A 1078 1.95 -30.38 -4.23
N LEU A 1079 1.36 -31.03 -5.24
CA LEU A 1079 0.65 -32.29 -5.06
C LEU A 1079 1.59 -33.39 -4.56
N SER A 1080 2.82 -33.44 -5.08
CA SER A 1080 3.84 -34.39 -4.65
C SER A 1080 4.24 -34.18 -3.19
N ALA A 1081 4.50 -32.93 -2.79
CA ALA A 1081 4.83 -32.58 -1.41
C ALA A 1081 3.68 -32.91 -0.44
N PHE A 1082 2.43 -32.63 -0.84
CA PHE A 1082 1.23 -33.01 -0.09
C PHE A 1082 1.18 -34.53 0.14
N VAL A 1083 1.41 -35.35 -0.89
CA VAL A 1083 1.40 -36.81 -0.75
C VAL A 1083 2.50 -37.31 0.18
N GLU A 1084 3.72 -36.78 0.10
CA GLU A 1084 4.80 -37.13 1.03
C GLU A 1084 4.45 -36.74 2.48
N GLU A 1085 3.84 -35.57 2.69
CA GLU A 1085 3.36 -35.14 4.01
C GLU A 1085 2.28 -36.10 4.56
N MET A 1086 1.32 -36.50 3.73
CA MET A 1086 0.27 -37.45 4.13
C MET A 1086 0.83 -38.84 4.46
N LYS A 1087 1.91 -39.27 3.80
CA LYS A 1087 2.62 -40.49 4.19
C LYS A 1087 3.34 -40.31 5.52
N ALA A 1088 4.12 -39.24 5.67
CA ALA A 1088 4.97 -39.00 6.85
C ALA A 1088 4.16 -38.77 8.14
N SER A 1089 2.98 -38.15 8.02
CA SER A 1089 2.07 -37.90 9.14
C SER A 1089 1.31 -39.14 9.64
N GLY A 1090 1.39 -40.27 8.93
CA GLY A 1090 0.60 -41.47 9.22
C GLY A 1090 -0.82 -41.44 8.61
N PHE A 1091 -1.24 -40.31 8.01
CA PHE A 1091 -2.59 -40.16 7.46
C PHE A 1091 -3.00 -41.29 6.50
N VAL A 1092 -2.09 -41.69 5.60
CA VAL A 1092 -2.39 -42.77 4.63
C VAL A 1092 -2.53 -44.13 5.33
N ALA A 1093 -1.74 -44.41 6.37
CA ALA A 1093 -1.85 -45.64 7.15
C ALA A 1093 -3.19 -45.69 7.90
N ASP A 1094 -3.54 -44.60 8.58
CA ASP A 1094 -4.79 -44.46 9.32
C ASP A 1094 -6.01 -44.59 8.39
N ALA A 1095 -5.93 -44.05 7.17
CA ALA A 1095 -6.99 -44.18 6.19
C ALA A 1095 -7.16 -45.65 5.73
N LEU A 1096 -6.06 -46.38 5.49
CA LEU A 1096 -6.14 -47.81 5.15
C LEU A 1096 -6.80 -48.63 6.28
N GLU A 1097 -6.41 -48.37 7.53
CA GLU A 1097 -6.99 -49.04 8.70
C GLU A 1097 -8.48 -48.70 8.88
N ARG A 1098 -8.83 -47.41 8.78
CA ARG A 1098 -10.21 -46.91 8.93
C ARG A 1098 -11.18 -47.54 7.95
N HIS A 1099 -10.73 -47.82 6.72
CA HIS A 1099 -11.54 -48.45 5.67
C HIS A 1099 -11.38 -49.98 5.61
N GLY A 1100 -10.67 -50.58 6.58
CA GLY A 1100 -10.51 -52.04 6.70
C GLY A 1100 -9.71 -52.66 5.55
N ILE A 1101 -8.80 -51.91 4.93
CA ILE A 1101 -8.04 -52.35 3.77
C ILE A 1101 -6.85 -53.20 4.21
N GLN A 1102 -6.93 -54.51 3.99
CA GLN A 1102 -5.84 -55.45 4.31
C GLN A 1102 -4.92 -55.69 3.10
N GLY A 1103 -3.61 -55.74 3.32
CA GLY A 1103 -2.59 -56.11 2.33
C GLY A 1103 -2.29 -55.10 1.20
N ALA A 1104 -2.70 -53.85 1.38
CA ALA A 1104 -2.03 -52.70 0.79
C ALA A 1104 -1.08 -52.10 1.84
N SER A 1105 0.08 -51.58 1.41
CA SER A 1105 1.04 -50.94 2.31
C SER A 1105 1.28 -49.49 1.91
N VAL A 1106 1.50 -48.61 2.88
CA VAL A 1106 2.00 -47.26 2.59
C VAL A 1106 3.31 -47.36 1.81
N ALA A 1107 3.42 -46.62 0.71
CA ALA A 1107 4.65 -46.60 -0.05
C ALA A 1107 5.78 -45.91 0.76
N PRO A 1108 7.05 -46.32 0.61
CA PRO A 1108 8.16 -45.65 1.29
C PRO A 1108 8.29 -44.18 0.86
N ALA A 1109 9.00 -43.39 1.67
CA ALA A 1109 9.38 -42.03 1.30
C ALA A 1109 10.22 -42.06 0.01
N ALA A 1110 9.97 -41.10 -0.88
CA ALA A 1110 10.59 -41.04 -2.21
C ALA A 1110 11.99 -40.42 -2.20
#